data_AF-A0A954ZTL4-F1
#
_entry.id   AF-A0A954ZTL4-F1
#
_cell.length_a   1.000
_cell.length_b   1.000
_cell.length_c   1.000
_cell.angle_alpha   90.00
_cell.angle_beta   90.00
_cell.angle_gamma   90.00
#
_symmetry.space_group_name_H-M   'P 1'
#
loop_
_entity.id
_entity.type
_entity.pdbx_description
1 polymer ?
#
loop_
_entity_poly.entity_id
_entity_poly.type
_entity_poly.pdbx_seq_one_letter_code
_entity_poly.pdbx_strand_id
1 'polypeptide(L)'
;MDPNRENTSSEAPPMRGKHKPSSSSDPRAEMKMRKPEEDVLDVIESVESQLGALRKAHEEHRQAMVSLHEQKIYLQEQNKELELREQELVNREVELAEMRQEFENRELNLVQRASGLEQRESKLAAQAESLEQHEAELESRDQEIKRKIAQLDEQLGGIAQRKGELDALEREVQEKLEREEEAAIALEHATAELEAARDQLRAQDEKYQQLQGELGSLREQHGKISADLKSATSKLRGREIELLERSKALEELAEQAGGVEHQLSEAREQFEKELAQVREALNNAQQQLQREQKVAEGLRAQLESLQHEQSSGNAQAQQRVSELESQLSEAMGRIESFEGEAEQRSAQNQNEIDTLSSQLQNAQGQIRELNAQLADIGADADEELTRQRELAAEFEQQVASLRQELEQAQSARDELQLQLDTKPEGDPEATEAITKQLEEARQQGEALQAKLGERESQLKQLAERVVALEAELEASGESSGEPDEQTLAKIESLETQCSDLIATVEKLNSDLEAERAKPKGTGAAPSDEWTQRRRERLQRMRRVLEGDAEKVRLATNALQTRYEQCEQVLTKRAELAEAYEAIATAQRKVRNKEVRSGVLVGLFGMIAVMLMIGVGSWFVSGRVAPGEYSSRVTLSANSPDGKLSETELSEWEGYITGLISEPRFQEVAAERMKRRGIIDFATPGELGQQMNQSLDIVASMPGEIVLEYRDMGAERAQRVLDTFSVALSSAANNARARRGDSAITAVSQSATLSNAPLDTKRLEMAGMIFGGAMIGALIIGGILWRRLAAAKARFEKDSRVEVLFDDEQWEMPR
;
A
#
# COMPACT_ATOMS: atom_id res chain seq x y z
N MET A 1 -73.34 -34.57 39.10
CA MET A 1 -73.95 -35.02 40.36
C MET A 1 -74.96 -33.98 40.81
N ASP A 2 -76.26 -34.30 40.81
CA ASP A 2 -77.18 -33.93 41.90
C ASP A 2 -78.45 -34.81 41.75
N PRO A 3 -78.73 -35.79 42.66
CA PRO A 3 -79.80 -36.75 42.46
C PRO A 3 -80.95 -36.56 43.47
N ASN A 4 -82.08 -35.97 43.05
CA ASN A 4 -83.34 -36.08 43.80
C ASN A 4 -84.61 -35.67 43.00
N ARG A 5 -85.36 -36.66 42.50
CA ARG A 5 -86.81 -36.76 42.75
C ARG A 5 -87.39 -38.10 42.33
N GLU A 6 -88.34 -38.58 43.13
CA GLU A 6 -88.93 -39.91 43.02
C GLU A 6 -90.19 -39.91 42.13
N ASN A 7 -90.35 -40.97 41.34
CA ASN A 7 -91.62 -41.32 40.70
C ASN A 7 -92.28 -42.46 41.49
N THR A 8 -93.41 -42.19 42.15
CA THR A 8 -94.30 -43.25 42.67
C THR A 8 -95.74 -42.91 42.34
N SER A 9 -96.32 -43.65 41.40
CA SER A 9 -97.72 -43.61 41.03
C SER A 9 -98.45 -44.86 41.54
N SER A 10 -99.58 -44.68 42.22
CA SER A 10 -100.64 -45.69 42.31
C SER A 10 -101.92 -45.05 42.82
N GLU A 11 -102.95 -44.98 41.97
CA GLU A 11 -104.33 -44.89 42.44
C GLU A 11 -104.82 -46.26 42.93
N ALA A 12 -106.08 -46.31 43.37
CA ALA A 12 -106.76 -47.48 43.92
C ALA A 12 -107.74 -48.10 42.88
N PRO A 13 -108.76 -48.89 43.26
CA PRO A 13 -108.57 -50.32 43.52
C PRO A 13 -109.56 -51.22 42.74
N PRO A 14 -109.25 -52.52 42.59
CA PRO A 14 -110.27 -53.54 42.29
C PRO A 14 -110.37 -54.62 43.38
N MET A 15 -111.60 -54.95 43.80
CA MET A 15 -112.16 -56.31 44.01
C MET A 15 -113.45 -56.25 44.84
N ARG A 16 -114.53 -56.87 44.35
CA ARG A 16 -115.85 -56.93 45.01
C ARG A 16 -116.28 -58.38 45.22
N GLY A 17 -116.49 -58.80 46.48
CA GLY A 17 -116.64 -60.22 46.83
C GLY A 17 -118.01 -60.63 47.40
N LYS A 18 -118.72 -61.49 46.65
CA LYS A 18 -119.64 -62.58 47.09
C LYS A 18 -121.03 -62.30 47.73
N HIS A 19 -122.04 -62.88 47.04
CA HIS A 19 -123.28 -63.56 47.49
C HIS A 19 -124.48 -62.85 48.19
N LYS A 20 -125.64 -62.87 47.47
CA LYS A 20 -126.99 -63.48 47.78
C LYS A 20 -127.60 -63.43 49.22
N PRO A 21 -128.95 -63.57 49.40
CA PRO A 21 -130.08 -63.65 48.44
C PRO A 21 -131.35 -62.81 48.81
N SER A 22 -132.48 -63.02 48.10
CA SER A 22 -133.90 -62.69 48.47
C SER A 22 -134.31 -61.21 48.67
N SER A 23 -135.58 -60.78 48.52
CA SER A 23 -136.79 -61.37 47.88
C SER A 23 -137.88 -60.30 47.65
N SER A 24 -138.70 -60.49 46.63
CA SER A 24 -140.08 -59.97 46.39
C SER A 24 -140.67 -58.84 47.26
N SER A 25 -141.13 -57.78 46.61
CA SER A 25 -142.19 -56.89 47.11
C SER A 25 -143.60 -57.43 46.85
N ASP A 26 -144.51 -57.14 47.80
CA ASP A 26 -145.99 -57.00 47.75
C ASP A 26 -146.75 -57.30 46.43
N PRO A 27 -147.96 -57.91 46.49
CA PRO A 27 -149.14 -57.04 46.40
C PRO A 27 -150.37 -57.38 47.29
N ARG A 28 -150.98 -56.30 47.80
CA ARG A 28 -152.43 -56.06 48.03
C ARG A 28 -153.36 -56.74 46.99
N ALA A 29 -154.67 -56.94 47.17
CA ALA A 29 -155.65 -57.03 48.29
C ALA A 29 -157.05 -57.27 47.60
N GLU A 30 -158.22 -57.54 48.20
CA GLU A 30 -158.73 -57.71 49.59
C GLU A 30 -159.97 -58.65 49.53
N MET A 31 -160.89 -58.59 50.51
CA MET A 31 -162.25 -59.19 50.56
C MET A 31 -162.34 -60.71 50.86
N LYS A 32 -163.12 -61.22 51.85
CA LYS A 32 -164.49 -60.95 52.39
C LYS A 32 -165.61 -61.60 51.55
N MET A 33 -166.62 -62.30 52.10
CA MET A 33 -166.87 -62.82 53.47
C MET A 33 -168.07 -63.82 53.45
N ARG A 34 -168.37 -64.45 54.61
CA ARG A 34 -169.69 -64.94 55.09
C ARG A 34 -170.28 -66.31 54.67
N LYS A 35 -170.58 -67.11 55.71
CA LYS A 35 -171.79 -67.95 55.91
C LYS A 35 -172.99 -67.01 56.27
N PRO A 36 -174.28 -67.42 56.35
CA PRO A 36 -174.86 -68.78 56.39
C PRO A 36 -176.09 -68.92 55.42
N GLU A 37 -177.22 -69.64 55.60
CA GLU A 37 -177.87 -70.42 56.69
C GLU A 37 -178.89 -71.47 56.11
N GLU A 38 -179.88 -71.89 56.93
CA GLU A 38 -181.07 -72.76 56.76
C GLU A 38 -182.08 -72.37 55.63
N ASP A 39 -183.01 -73.22 55.12
CA ASP A 39 -183.21 -74.69 55.14
C ASP A 39 -184.26 -75.14 54.06
N VAL A 40 -184.35 -76.45 53.76
CA VAL A 40 -185.35 -77.21 52.95
C VAL A 40 -186.25 -76.48 51.93
N LEU A 41 -186.02 -76.79 50.64
CA LEU A 41 -187.05 -77.40 49.77
C LEU A 41 -186.39 -78.41 48.82
N ASP A 42 -186.61 -79.69 49.11
CA ASP A 42 -185.70 -80.77 48.72
C ASP A 42 -185.74 -81.24 47.24
N VAL A 43 -184.62 -81.84 46.82
CA VAL A 43 -184.50 -82.88 45.78
C VAL A 43 -184.77 -82.55 44.30
N ILE A 44 -185.47 -81.47 43.91
CA ILE A 44 -185.75 -81.21 42.47
C ILE A 44 -184.72 -80.28 41.77
N GLU A 45 -184.12 -79.32 42.48
CA GLU A 45 -183.19 -78.32 41.89
C GLU A 45 -181.80 -78.91 41.52
N SER A 46 -181.47 -80.11 42.01
CA SER A 46 -180.12 -80.70 41.95
C SER A 46 -179.58 -80.95 40.53
N VAL A 47 -180.46 -81.25 39.57
CA VAL A 47 -180.06 -81.74 38.23
C VAL A 47 -179.70 -80.60 37.26
N GLU A 48 -180.43 -79.47 37.30
CA GLU A 48 -180.18 -78.36 36.36
C GLU A 48 -178.92 -77.57 36.73
N SER A 49 -178.63 -77.45 38.03
CA SER A 49 -177.41 -76.83 38.57
C SER A 49 -176.12 -77.45 37.99
N GLN A 50 -176.05 -78.78 37.88
CA GLN A 50 -174.85 -79.48 37.42
C GLN A 50 -174.52 -79.20 35.94
N LEU A 51 -175.53 -79.04 35.08
CA LEU A 51 -175.32 -78.71 33.66
C LEU A 51 -174.89 -77.25 33.45
N GLY A 52 -175.35 -76.33 34.32
CA GLY A 52 -174.87 -74.94 34.35
C GLY A 52 -173.39 -74.85 34.72
N ALA A 53 -172.99 -75.54 35.79
CA ALA A 53 -171.60 -75.58 36.25
C ALA A 53 -170.62 -76.13 35.19
N LEU A 54 -171.01 -77.20 34.48
CA LEU A 54 -170.17 -77.85 33.47
C LEU A 54 -169.89 -76.94 32.26
N ARG A 55 -170.87 -76.12 31.83
CA ARG A 55 -170.63 -75.08 30.81
C ARG A 55 -169.67 -74.01 31.29
N LYS A 56 -169.82 -73.54 32.53
CA LYS A 56 -168.95 -72.49 33.11
C LYS A 56 -167.49 -72.95 33.18
N ALA A 57 -167.25 -74.16 33.68
CA ALA A 57 -165.91 -74.76 33.73
C ALA A 57 -165.28 -74.93 32.33
N HIS A 58 -166.07 -75.26 31.30
CA HIS A 58 -165.58 -75.34 29.91
C HIS A 58 -165.30 -73.98 29.25
N GLU A 59 -165.83 -72.88 29.78
CA GLU A 59 -165.49 -71.52 29.34
C GLU A 59 -164.23 -71.02 30.08
N GLU A 60 -164.18 -71.23 31.40
CA GLU A 60 -163.00 -70.94 32.25
C GLU A 60 -161.76 -71.72 31.77
N HIS A 61 -161.91 -72.99 31.39
CA HIS A 61 -160.81 -73.77 30.80
C HIS A 61 -160.39 -73.26 29.41
N ARG A 62 -161.31 -72.76 28.58
CA ARG A 62 -160.96 -72.13 27.29
C ARG A 62 -160.21 -70.81 27.50
N GLN A 63 -160.64 -69.99 28.46
CA GLN A 63 -159.94 -68.76 28.84
C GLN A 63 -158.53 -69.05 29.39
N ALA A 64 -158.36 -70.10 30.20
CA ALA A 64 -157.05 -70.56 30.66
C ALA A 64 -156.15 -71.08 29.53
N MET A 65 -156.72 -71.79 28.54
CA MET A 65 -155.96 -72.24 27.36
C MET A 65 -155.55 -71.08 26.44
N VAL A 66 -156.37 -70.03 26.34
CA VAL A 66 -156.01 -68.80 25.61
C VAL A 66 -154.89 -68.06 26.33
N SER A 67 -155.01 -67.79 27.63
CA SER A 67 -153.95 -67.06 28.36
C SER A 67 -152.64 -67.83 28.48
N LEU A 68 -152.68 -69.17 28.52
CA LEU A 68 -151.47 -70.01 28.43
C LEU A 68 -150.86 -69.96 27.01
N HIS A 69 -151.68 -69.86 25.96
CA HIS A 69 -151.20 -69.65 24.59
C HIS A 69 -150.55 -68.26 24.42
N GLU A 70 -151.17 -67.21 24.99
CA GLU A 70 -150.61 -65.85 25.03
C GLU A 70 -149.28 -65.81 25.80
N GLN A 71 -149.21 -66.44 26.98
CA GLN A 71 -147.95 -66.59 27.73
C GLN A 71 -146.90 -67.37 26.94
N LYS A 72 -147.29 -68.40 26.19
CA LYS A 72 -146.36 -69.14 25.33
C LYS A 72 -145.83 -68.26 24.19
N ILE A 73 -146.68 -67.48 23.54
CA ILE A 73 -146.26 -66.52 22.51
C ILE A 73 -145.29 -65.49 23.10
N TYR A 74 -145.64 -64.90 24.26
CA TYR A 74 -144.78 -63.94 24.96
C TYR A 74 -143.40 -64.52 25.32
N LEU A 75 -143.35 -65.76 25.85
CA LEU A 75 -142.08 -66.43 26.14
C LEU A 75 -141.29 -66.80 24.88
N GLN A 76 -141.96 -67.14 23.77
CA GLN A 76 -141.29 -67.34 22.48
C GLN A 76 -140.76 -66.02 21.88
N GLU A 77 -141.39 -64.89 22.19
CA GLU A 77 -140.93 -63.56 21.79
C GLU A 77 -139.75 -63.09 22.65
N GLN A 78 -139.81 -63.28 23.98
CA GLN A 78 -138.68 -63.02 24.87
C GLN A 78 -137.47 -63.92 24.58
N ASN A 79 -137.67 -65.20 24.23
CA ASN A 79 -136.55 -66.05 23.82
C ASN A 79 -135.86 -65.52 22.55
N LYS A 80 -136.61 -65.03 21.55
CA LYS A 80 -136.01 -64.37 20.37
C LYS A 80 -135.28 -63.07 20.73
N GLU A 81 -135.84 -62.28 21.65
CA GLU A 81 -135.19 -61.06 22.16
C GLU A 81 -133.88 -61.39 22.89
N LEU A 82 -133.81 -62.52 23.60
CA LEU A 82 -132.60 -63.03 24.24
C LEU A 82 -131.60 -63.60 23.23
N GLU A 83 -132.03 -64.41 22.26
CA GLU A 83 -131.19 -64.91 21.16
C GLU A 83 -130.56 -63.77 20.35
N LEU A 84 -131.32 -62.70 20.08
CA LEU A 84 -130.82 -61.49 19.42
C LEU A 84 -129.82 -60.72 20.31
N ARG A 85 -130.08 -60.61 21.63
CA ARG A 85 -129.12 -60.00 22.57
C ARG A 85 -127.85 -60.82 22.73
N GLU A 86 -127.93 -62.14 22.68
CA GLU A 86 -126.77 -63.04 22.73
C GLU A 86 -125.91 -62.87 21.47
N GLN A 87 -126.53 -62.80 20.29
CA GLN A 87 -125.83 -62.47 19.04
C GLN A 87 -125.20 -61.05 19.07
N GLU A 88 -125.93 -60.06 19.58
CA GLU A 88 -125.39 -58.70 19.80
C GLU A 88 -124.20 -58.66 20.76
N LEU A 89 -124.19 -59.50 21.81
CA LEU A 89 -123.09 -59.59 22.77
C LEU A 89 -121.88 -60.31 22.16
N VAL A 90 -122.08 -61.43 21.46
CA VAL A 90 -121.01 -62.15 20.74
C VAL A 90 -120.36 -61.24 19.69
N ASN A 91 -121.14 -60.47 18.93
CA ASN A 91 -120.60 -59.50 17.97
C ASN A 91 -119.74 -58.43 18.67
N ARG A 92 -120.20 -57.87 19.80
CA ARG A 92 -119.42 -56.91 20.60
C ARG A 92 -118.17 -57.52 21.23
N GLU A 93 -118.20 -58.80 21.62
CA GLU A 93 -117.01 -59.51 22.11
C GLU A 93 -115.97 -59.70 21.00
N VAL A 94 -116.39 -59.97 19.75
CA VAL A 94 -115.51 -60.01 18.58
C VAL A 94 -114.94 -58.62 18.28
N GLU A 95 -115.78 -57.57 18.21
CA GLU A 95 -115.32 -56.18 18.02
C GLU A 95 -114.29 -55.75 19.09
N LEU A 96 -114.51 -56.14 20.35
CA LEU A 96 -113.57 -55.88 21.46
C LEU A 96 -112.28 -56.69 21.36
N ALA A 97 -112.31 -57.91 20.80
CA ALA A 97 -111.12 -58.71 20.54
C ALA A 97 -110.29 -58.13 19.38
N GLU A 98 -110.95 -57.73 18.29
CA GLU A 98 -110.31 -57.08 17.13
C GLU A 98 -109.68 -55.75 17.55
N MET A 99 -110.39 -54.90 18.31
CA MET A 99 -109.83 -53.65 18.83
C MET A 99 -108.62 -53.89 19.76
N ARG A 100 -108.64 -54.91 20.63
CA ARG A 100 -107.46 -55.28 21.45
C ARG A 100 -106.27 -55.66 20.57
N GLN A 101 -106.50 -56.48 19.54
CA GLN A 101 -105.46 -56.87 18.60
C GLN A 101 -104.93 -55.67 17.80
N GLU A 102 -105.76 -54.68 17.45
CA GLU A 102 -105.28 -53.41 16.88
C GLU A 102 -104.41 -52.62 17.87
N PHE A 103 -104.78 -52.55 19.15
CA PHE A 103 -103.98 -51.87 20.17
C PHE A 103 -102.63 -52.55 20.40
N GLU A 104 -102.58 -53.87 20.56
CA GLU A 104 -101.33 -54.64 20.67
C GLU A 104 -100.42 -54.43 19.45
N ASN A 105 -100.99 -54.43 18.23
CA ASN A 105 -100.25 -54.13 17.02
C ASN A 105 -99.74 -52.67 16.97
N ARG A 106 -100.51 -51.70 17.47
CA ARG A 106 -100.09 -50.29 17.57
C ARG A 106 -98.99 -50.09 18.60
N GLU A 107 -99.09 -50.72 19.77
CA GLU A 107 -98.04 -50.70 20.80
C GLU A 107 -96.73 -51.32 20.29
N LEU A 108 -96.78 -52.48 19.64
CA LEU A 108 -95.61 -53.11 19.05
C LEU A 108 -94.95 -52.23 17.96
N ASN A 109 -95.74 -51.55 17.14
CA ASN A 109 -95.24 -50.55 16.18
C ASN A 109 -94.61 -49.32 16.86
N LEU A 110 -95.16 -48.87 17.99
CA LEU A 110 -94.60 -47.76 18.77
C LEU A 110 -93.27 -48.14 19.44
N VAL A 111 -93.17 -49.34 20.02
CA VAL A 111 -91.91 -49.88 20.59
C VAL A 111 -90.83 -50.02 19.51
N GLN A 112 -91.17 -50.55 18.33
CA GLN A 112 -90.24 -50.60 17.20
C GLN A 112 -89.78 -49.19 16.77
N ARG A 113 -90.69 -48.22 16.69
CA ARG A 113 -90.33 -46.82 16.37
C ARG A 113 -89.46 -46.17 17.45
N ALA A 114 -89.71 -46.44 18.73
CA ALA A 114 -88.90 -45.95 19.84
C ALA A 114 -87.46 -46.47 19.75
N SER A 115 -87.28 -47.80 19.62
CA SER A 115 -85.94 -48.39 19.44
C SER A 115 -85.23 -47.89 18.16
N GLY A 116 -85.98 -47.61 17.10
CA GLY A 116 -85.46 -47.01 15.86
C GLY A 116 -85.09 -45.53 15.99
N LEU A 117 -85.60 -44.80 16.99
CA LEU A 117 -85.19 -43.45 17.35
C LEU A 117 -83.96 -43.48 18.26
N GLU A 118 -83.93 -44.36 19.26
CA GLU A 118 -82.79 -44.61 20.15
C GLU A 118 -81.52 -45.01 19.35
N GLN A 119 -81.67 -45.86 18.32
CA GLN A 119 -80.61 -46.21 17.36
C GLN A 119 -80.18 -45.07 16.42
N ARG A 120 -80.93 -43.97 16.34
CA ARG A 120 -80.54 -42.75 15.60
C ARG A 120 -79.90 -41.74 16.53
N GLU A 121 -80.44 -41.57 17.73
CA GLU A 121 -79.90 -40.69 18.77
C GLU A 121 -78.49 -41.12 19.18
N SER A 122 -78.27 -42.42 19.42
CA SER A 122 -76.92 -42.98 19.66
C SER A 122 -75.95 -42.80 18.49
N LYS A 123 -76.42 -42.84 17.24
CA LYS A 123 -75.59 -42.54 16.05
C LYS A 123 -75.26 -41.07 15.91
N LEU A 124 -76.21 -40.18 16.22
CA LEU A 124 -75.99 -38.74 16.22
C LEU A 124 -75.03 -38.32 17.35
N ALA A 125 -75.12 -38.95 18.52
CA ALA A 125 -74.17 -38.75 19.61
C ALA A 125 -72.74 -39.16 19.20
N ALA A 126 -72.55 -40.35 18.62
CA ALA A 126 -71.25 -40.80 18.12
C ALA A 126 -70.71 -39.93 16.96
N GLN A 127 -71.59 -39.35 16.12
CA GLN A 127 -71.20 -38.39 15.09
C GLN A 127 -70.80 -37.02 15.69
N ALA A 128 -71.47 -36.56 16.74
CA ALA A 128 -71.09 -35.34 17.45
C ALA A 128 -69.73 -35.50 18.14
N GLU A 129 -69.50 -36.62 18.85
CA GLU A 129 -68.22 -36.95 19.48
C GLU A 129 -67.07 -37.02 18.45
N SER A 130 -67.32 -37.63 17.28
CA SER A 130 -66.34 -37.66 16.17
C SER A 130 -66.06 -36.27 15.58
N LEU A 131 -67.03 -35.35 15.58
CA LEU A 131 -66.83 -33.97 15.12
C LEU A 131 -66.04 -33.14 16.16
N GLU A 132 -66.34 -33.30 17.44
CA GLU A 132 -65.60 -32.66 18.54
C GLU A 132 -64.12 -33.09 18.56
N GLN A 133 -63.85 -34.39 18.32
CA GLN A 133 -62.49 -34.91 18.14
C GLN A 133 -61.78 -34.28 16.92
N HIS A 134 -62.47 -34.12 15.79
CA HIS A 134 -61.90 -33.46 14.60
C HIS A 134 -61.69 -31.95 14.79
N GLU A 135 -62.54 -31.26 15.55
CA GLU A 135 -62.37 -29.84 15.88
C GLU A 135 -61.13 -29.63 16.78
N ALA A 136 -60.95 -30.48 17.80
CA ALA A 136 -59.74 -30.49 18.63
C ALA A 136 -58.46 -30.83 17.83
N GLU A 137 -58.53 -31.77 16.87
CA GLU A 137 -57.44 -32.06 15.94
C GLU A 137 -57.09 -30.86 15.04
N LEU A 138 -58.08 -30.08 14.61
CA LEU A 138 -57.87 -28.89 13.78
C LEU A 138 -57.27 -27.74 14.58
N GLU A 139 -57.73 -27.50 15.82
CA GLU A 139 -57.13 -26.51 16.71
C GLU A 139 -55.68 -26.89 17.07
N SER A 140 -55.42 -28.18 17.31
CA SER A 140 -54.06 -28.71 17.50
C SER A 140 -53.13 -28.39 16.32
N ARG A 141 -53.59 -28.63 15.08
CA ARG A 141 -52.83 -28.34 13.86
C ARG A 141 -52.63 -26.84 13.62
N ASP A 142 -53.64 -26.02 13.88
CA ASP A 142 -53.53 -24.55 13.78
C ASP A 142 -52.51 -23.98 14.79
N GLN A 143 -52.49 -24.49 16.03
CA GLN A 143 -51.44 -24.15 16.99
C GLN A 143 -50.04 -24.59 16.53
N GLU A 144 -49.91 -25.76 15.89
CA GLU A 144 -48.64 -26.23 15.35
C GLU A 144 -48.16 -25.35 14.17
N ILE A 145 -49.07 -24.97 13.27
CA ILE A 145 -48.79 -24.07 12.14
C ILE A 145 -48.36 -22.69 12.66
N LYS A 146 -49.04 -22.13 13.66
CA LYS A 146 -48.66 -20.85 14.29
C LYS A 146 -47.26 -20.89 14.91
N ARG A 147 -46.87 -22.01 15.54
CA ARG A 147 -45.49 -22.21 16.05
C ARG A 147 -44.47 -22.27 14.91
N LYS A 148 -44.78 -22.98 13.82
CA LYS A 148 -43.91 -23.08 12.64
C LYS A 148 -43.74 -21.73 11.92
N ILE A 149 -44.78 -20.92 11.83
CA ILE A 149 -44.70 -19.55 11.29
C ILE A 149 -43.75 -18.71 12.14
N ALA A 150 -43.95 -18.67 13.47
CA ALA A 150 -43.06 -17.93 14.36
C ALA A 150 -41.59 -18.38 14.30
N GLN A 151 -41.33 -19.68 14.13
CA GLN A 151 -39.99 -20.22 13.92
C GLN A 151 -39.37 -19.80 12.57
N LEU A 152 -40.18 -19.71 11.51
CA LEU A 152 -39.72 -19.21 10.20
C LEU A 152 -39.46 -17.71 10.24
N ASP A 153 -40.28 -16.92 10.93
CA ASP A 153 -40.06 -15.48 11.14
C ASP A 153 -38.77 -15.22 11.94
N GLU A 154 -38.50 -16.02 12.98
CA GLU A 154 -37.25 -15.99 13.76
C GLU A 154 -36.03 -16.35 12.89
N GLN A 155 -36.14 -17.39 12.05
CA GLN A 155 -35.08 -17.77 11.11
C GLN A 155 -34.82 -16.70 10.04
N LEU A 156 -35.87 -16.08 9.49
CA LEU A 156 -35.76 -14.96 8.55
C LEU A 156 -35.11 -13.73 9.21
N GLY A 157 -35.45 -13.43 10.46
CA GLY A 157 -34.79 -12.40 11.27
C GLY A 157 -33.29 -12.69 11.46
N GLY A 158 -32.93 -13.93 11.81
CA GLY A 158 -31.53 -14.36 11.93
C GLY A 158 -30.74 -14.31 10.61
N ILE A 159 -31.39 -14.62 9.48
CA ILE A 159 -30.79 -14.49 8.14
C ILE A 159 -30.60 -13.00 7.79
N ALA A 160 -31.58 -12.14 8.08
CA ALA A 160 -31.47 -10.70 7.86
C ALA A 160 -30.35 -10.05 8.70
N GLN A 161 -30.21 -10.45 9.97
CA GLN A 161 -29.10 -10.01 10.81
C GLN A 161 -27.75 -10.45 10.23
N ARG A 162 -27.59 -11.74 9.89
CA ARG A 162 -26.36 -12.27 9.29
C ARG A 162 -26.01 -11.60 7.97
N LYS A 163 -27.01 -11.22 7.17
CA LYS A 163 -26.77 -10.40 5.98
C LYS A 163 -26.22 -9.03 6.37
N GLY A 164 -26.83 -8.33 7.32
CA GLY A 164 -26.34 -7.02 7.79
C GLY A 164 -24.91 -7.07 8.37
N GLU A 165 -24.54 -8.19 9.03
CA GLU A 165 -23.19 -8.47 9.49
C GLU A 165 -22.21 -8.71 8.31
N LEU A 166 -22.64 -9.43 7.28
CA LEU A 166 -21.84 -9.71 6.08
C LEU A 166 -21.65 -8.44 5.23
N ASP A 167 -22.72 -7.68 4.97
CA ASP A 167 -22.68 -6.37 4.30
C ASP A 167 -21.77 -5.38 5.06
N ALA A 168 -21.58 -5.54 6.37
CA ALA A 168 -20.67 -4.73 7.18
C ALA A 168 -19.21 -5.19 7.10
N LEU A 169 -18.97 -6.51 7.12
CA LEU A 169 -17.64 -7.08 6.89
C LEU A 169 -17.11 -6.79 5.49
N GLU A 170 -17.98 -6.82 4.47
CA GLU A 170 -17.65 -6.44 3.08
C GLU A 170 -17.11 -5.01 3.01
N ARG A 171 -17.79 -4.06 3.67
CA ARG A 171 -17.32 -2.67 3.80
C ARG A 171 -16.01 -2.55 4.59
N GLU A 172 -15.82 -3.33 5.66
CA GLU A 172 -14.56 -3.33 6.42
C GLU A 172 -13.39 -3.94 5.64
N VAL A 173 -13.64 -4.88 4.74
CA VAL A 173 -12.64 -5.45 3.82
C VAL A 173 -12.29 -4.43 2.73
N GLN A 174 -13.29 -3.76 2.13
CA GLN A 174 -13.03 -2.76 1.08
C GLN A 174 -12.28 -1.53 1.62
N GLU A 175 -12.63 -1.04 2.81
CA GLU A 175 -11.91 0.04 3.51
C GLU A 175 -10.50 -0.39 3.99
N LYS A 176 -10.15 -1.68 3.92
CA LYS A 176 -8.76 -2.16 4.11
C LYS A 176 -8.02 -2.29 2.79
N LEU A 177 -8.69 -2.74 1.73
CA LEU A 177 -8.12 -2.82 0.38
C LEU A 177 -7.66 -1.44 -0.08
N GLU A 178 -8.52 -0.42 0.03
CA GLU A 178 -8.20 0.98 -0.30
C GLU A 178 -6.97 1.50 0.47
N ARG A 179 -6.82 1.09 1.75
CA ARG A 179 -5.64 1.45 2.57
C ARG A 179 -4.37 0.69 2.18
N GLU A 180 -4.48 -0.55 1.72
CA GLU A 180 -3.33 -1.31 1.21
C GLU A 180 -2.89 -0.79 -0.18
N GLU A 181 -3.82 -0.32 -1.01
CA GLU A 181 -3.54 0.39 -2.27
C GLU A 181 -2.87 1.75 -2.03
N GLU A 182 -3.41 2.58 -1.13
CA GLU A 182 -2.75 3.84 -0.70
C GLU A 182 -1.33 3.59 -0.14
N ALA A 183 -1.16 2.53 0.66
CA ALA A 183 0.14 2.17 1.23
C ALA A 183 1.12 1.64 0.17
N ALA A 184 0.64 0.90 -0.84
CA ALA A 184 1.47 0.42 -1.95
C ALA A 184 1.99 1.59 -2.79
N ILE A 185 1.13 2.52 -3.19
CA ILE A 185 1.50 3.73 -3.96
C ILE A 185 2.51 4.58 -3.17
N ALA A 186 2.30 4.74 -1.86
CA ALA A 186 3.25 5.45 -0.99
C ALA A 186 4.61 4.74 -0.89
N LEU A 187 4.64 3.40 -0.95
CA LEU A 187 5.85 2.60 -0.92
C LEU A 187 6.61 2.67 -2.26
N GLU A 188 5.90 2.63 -3.40
CA GLU A 188 6.48 2.86 -4.73
C GLU A 188 7.15 4.24 -4.83
N HIS A 189 6.45 5.30 -4.39
CA HIS A 189 7.02 6.66 -4.35
C HIS A 189 8.28 6.72 -3.46
N ALA A 190 8.25 6.07 -2.29
CA ALA A 190 9.41 6.00 -1.40
C ALA A 190 10.58 5.19 -2.01
N THR A 191 10.32 4.17 -2.83
CA THR A 191 11.38 3.48 -3.57
C THR A 191 11.98 4.34 -4.68
N ALA A 192 11.16 5.08 -5.43
CA ALA A 192 11.65 6.02 -6.44
C ALA A 192 12.50 7.15 -5.83
N GLU A 193 12.10 7.69 -4.68
CA GLU A 193 12.92 8.65 -3.90
C GLU A 193 14.27 8.05 -3.47
N LEU A 194 14.29 6.78 -3.03
CA LEU A 194 15.51 6.09 -2.61
C LEU A 194 16.46 5.79 -3.79
N GLU A 195 15.93 5.48 -4.97
CA GLU A 195 16.73 5.29 -6.18
C GLU A 195 17.31 6.62 -6.69
N ALA A 196 16.49 7.68 -6.76
CA ALA A 196 16.98 9.02 -7.08
C ALA A 196 18.05 9.52 -6.10
N ALA A 197 17.90 9.26 -4.80
CA ALA A 197 18.91 9.56 -3.79
C ALA A 197 20.18 8.72 -3.94
N ARG A 198 20.07 7.46 -4.38
CA ARG A 198 21.21 6.58 -4.66
C ARG A 198 22.01 7.02 -5.88
N ASP A 199 21.35 7.50 -6.93
CA ASP A 199 22.01 7.99 -8.13
C ASP A 199 22.64 9.37 -7.93
N GLN A 200 22.03 10.23 -7.11
CA GLN A 200 22.70 11.43 -6.60
C GLN A 200 23.97 11.09 -5.80
N LEU A 201 23.97 10.01 -5.01
CA LEU A 201 25.14 9.57 -4.25
C LEU A 201 26.25 9.02 -5.19
N ARG A 202 25.89 8.19 -6.18
CA ARG A 202 26.81 7.73 -7.24
C ARG A 202 27.48 8.92 -7.95
N ALA A 203 26.70 9.92 -8.35
CA ALA A 203 27.20 11.13 -9.00
C ALA A 203 28.04 12.03 -8.07
N GLN A 204 27.98 11.85 -6.74
CA GLN A 204 28.92 12.49 -5.79
C GLN A 204 30.21 11.67 -5.64
N ASP A 205 30.11 10.34 -5.57
CA ASP A 205 31.28 9.45 -5.53
C ASP A 205 32.15 9.58 -6.80
N GLU A 206 31.53 9.66 -7.98
CA GLU A 206 32.22 9.92 -9.26
C GLU A 206 32.97 11.26 -9.25
N LYS A 207 32.32 12.34 -8.78
CA LYS A 207 32.98 13.65 -8.61
C LYS A 207 34.09 13.61 -7.57
N TYR A 208 33.96 12.79 -6.53
CA TYR A 208 35.03 12.58 -5.55
C TYR A 208 36.23 11.85 -6.19
N GLN A 209 36.00 10.83 -7.04
CA GLN A 209 37.07 10.17 -7.78
C GLN A 209 37.76 11.12 -8.77
N GLN A 210 37.00 11.96 -9.50
CA GLN A 210 37.54 12.99 -10.38
C GLN A 210 38.44 13.96 -9.62
N LEU A 211 37.95 14.57 -8.53
CA LEU A 211 38.73 15.46 -7.66
C LEU A 211 39.95 14.76 -7.03
N GLN A 212 39.85 13.47 -6.70
CA GLN A 212 40.97 12.68 -6.21
C GLN A 212 42.04 12.45 -7.30
N GLY A 213 41.62 12.27 -8.56
CA GLY A 213 42.50 12.23 -9.73
C GLY A 213 43.20 13.55 -9.99
N GLU A 214 42.46 14.67 -9.97
CA GLU A 214 43.02 16.03 -10.07
C GLU A 214 44.03 16.33 -8.96
N LEU A 215 43.72 15.99 -7.70
CA LEU A 215 44.66 16.12 -6.58
C LEU A 215 45.90 15.23 -6.75
N GLY A 216 45.77 14.09 -7.44
CA GLY A 216 46.87 13.24 -7.86
C GLY A 216 47.78 13.94 -8.88
N SER A 217 47.21 14.49 -9.95
CA SER A 217 47.97 15.17 -11.01
C SER A 217 48.62 16.47 -10.50
N LEU A 218 47.92 17.28 -9.69
CA LEU A 218 48.50 18.45 -9.02
C LEU A 218 49.66 18.08 -8.09
N ARG A 219 49.55 16.96 -7.36
CA ARG A 219 50.65 16.46 -6.52
C ARG A 219 51.85 16.03 -7.36
N GLU A 220 51.65 15.43 -8.52
CA GLU A 220 52.74 15.07 -9.44
C GLU A 220 53.39 16.32 -10.07
N GLN A 221 52.59 17.28 -10.54
CA GLN A 221 53.07 18.57 -11.04
C GLN A 221 53.89 19.32 -9.98
N HIS A 222 53.39 19.44 -8.75
CA HIS A 222 54.13 20.01 -7.62
C HIS A 222 55.41 19.20 -7.30
N GLY A 223 55.39 17.88 -7.49
CA GLY A 223 56.57 17.02 -7.40
C GLY A 223 57.65 17.37 -8.43
N LYS A 224 57.26 17.54 -9.71
CA LYS A 224 58.14 17.97 -10.81
C LYS A 224 58.71 19.37 -10.54
N ILE A 225 57.86 20.36 -10.26
CA ILE A 225 58.25 21.72 -9.91
C ILE A 225 59.22 21.75 -8.71
N SER A 226 58.99 20.91 -7.69
CA SER A 226 59.92 20.79 -6.53
C SER A 226 61.27 20.18 -6.91
N ALA A 227 61.32 19.25 -7.86
CA ALA A 227 62.56 18.69 -8.38
C ALA A 227 63.32 19.71 -9.25
N ASP A 228 62.62 20.44 -10.12
CA ASP A 228 63.20 21.49 -10.97
C ASP A 228 63.70 22.68 -10.13
N LEU A 229 62.98 23.07 -9.08
CA LEU A 229 63.43 24.10 -8.14
C LEU A 229 64.72 23.68 -7.39
N LYS A 230 64.83 22.41 -7.00
CA LYS A 230 66.08 21.86 -6.42
C LYS A 230 67.21 21.85 -7.45
N SER A 231 66.92 21.48 -8.70
CA SER A 231 67.88 21.53 -9.82
C SER A 231 68.37 22.96 -10.04
N ALA A 232 67.48 23.94 -10.14
CA ALA A 232 67.79 25.35 -10.27
C ALA A 232 68.61 25.88 -9.08
N THR A 233 68.25 25.53 -7.85
CA THR A 233 69.01 25.92 -6.64
C THR A 233 70.41 25.32 -6.63
N SER A 234 70.58 24.08 -7.11
CA SER A 234 71.92 23.46 -7.24
C SER A 234 72.78 24.15 -8.31
N LYS A 235 72.18 24.53 -9.45
CA LYS A 235 72.84 25.30 -10.53
C LYS A 235 73.21 26.71 -10.07
N LEU A 236 72.37 27.36 -9.26
CA LEU A 236 72.66 28.67 -8.66
C LEU A 236 73.83 28.59 -7.69
N ARG A 237 73.88 27.58 -6.80
CA ARG A 237 75.06 27.33 -5.94
C ARG A 237 76.33 27.03 -6.73
N GLY A 238 76.23 26.30 -7.84
CA GLY A 238 77.36 26.10 -8.76
C GLY A 238 77.90 27.44 -9.29
N ARG A 239 77.02 28.30 -9.80
CA ARG A 239 77.37 29.65 -10.25
C ARG A 239 77.88 30.56 -9.14
N GLU A 240 77.38 30.43 -7.92
CA GLU A 240 77.84 31.16 -6.74
C GLU A 240 79.31 30.80 -6.43
N ILE A 241 79.66 29.51 -6.50
CA ILE A 241 81.04 29.03 -6.36
C ILE A 241 81.92 29.53 -7.53
N GLU A 242 81.47 29.41 -8.78
CA GLU A 242 82.20 29.95 -9.95
C GLU A 242 82.45 31.47 -9.84
N LEU A 243 81.49 32.23 -9.29
CA LEU A 243 81.63 33.67 -9.08
C LEU A 243 82.61 33.99 -7.95
N LEU A 244 82.65 33.20 -6.87
CA LEU A 244 83.63 33.33 -5.79
C LEU A 244 85.05 33.00 -6.26
N GLU A 245 85.21 31.96 -7.08
CA GLU A 245 86.48 31.62 -7.72
C GLU A 245 86.94 32.74 -8.67
N ARG A 246 86.02 33.31 -9.47
CA ARG A 246 86.31 34.46 -10.33
C ARG A 246 86.65 35.73 -9.54
N SER A 247 85.99 36.01 -8.42
CA SER A 247 86.35 37.17 -7.59
C SER A 247 87.74 37.00 -6.96
N LYS A 248 88.11 35.78 -6.54
CA LYS A 248 89.45 35.48 -6.05
C LYS A 248 90.52 35.61 -7.15
N ALA A 249 90.23 35.16 -8.37
CA ALA A 249 91.11 35.35 -9.51
C ALA A 249 91.28 36.84 -9.89
N LEU A 250 90.24 37.66 -9.72
CA LEU A 250 90.32 39.12 -9.89
C LEU A 250 91.12 39.80 -8.77
N GLU A 251 91.06 39.29 -7.54
CA GLU A 251 91.88 39.76 -6.41
C GLU A 251 93.37 39.43 -6.62
N GLU A 252 93.69 38.21 -7.06
CA GLU A 252 95.06 37.81 -7.46
C GLU A 252 95.59 38.63 -8.65
N LEU A 253 94.73 38.98 -9.62
CA LEU A 253 95.09 39.89 -10.72
C LEU A 253 95.30 41.34 -10.25
N ALA A 254 94.55 41.80 -9.23
CA ALA A 254 94.74 43.13 -8.65
C ALA A 254 96.06 43.22 -7.85
N GLU A 255 96.44 42.17 -7.13
CA GLU A 255 97.75 42.07 -6.46
C GLU A 255 98.90 42.08 -7.49
N GLN A 256 98.76 41.34 -8.60
CA GLN A 256 99.72 41.38 -9.71
C GLN A 256 99.81 42.78 -10.34
N ALA A 257 98.68 43.47 -10.54
CA ALA A 257 98.67 44.83 -11.06
C ALA A 257 99.40 45.82 -10.13
N GLY A 258 99.18 45.73 -8.81
CA GLY A 258 99.93 46.52 -7.82
C GLY A 258 101.43 46.24 -7.83
N GLY A 259 101.82 44.98 -8.04
CA GLY A 259 103.22 44.59 -8.25
C GLY A 259 103.84 45.24 -9.50
N VAL A 260 103.08 45.32 -10.60
CA VAL A 260 103.51 46.00 -11.84
C VAL A 260 103.59 47.52 -11.63
N GLU A 261 102.64 48.15 -10.92
CA GLU A 261 102.74 49.57 -10.59
C GLU A 261 103.98 49.90 -9.74
N HIS A 262 104.35 49.01 -8.80
CA HIS A 262 105.56 49.18 -8.00
C HIS A 262 106.83 49.11 -8.87
N GLN A 263 106.95 48.10 -9.75
CA GLN A 263 108.06 47.99 -10.72
C GLN A 263 108.13 49.21 -11.67
N LEU A 264 106.98 49.74 -12.09
CA LEU A 264 106.91 50.92 -12.95
C LEU A 264 107.30 52.20 -12.18
N SER A 265 107.08 52.25 -10.86
CA SER A 265 107.60 53.30 -9.97
C SER A 265 109.12 53.20 -9.81
N GLU A 266 109.68 52.01 -9.56
CA GLU A 266 111.14 51.81 -9.49
C GLU A 266 111.83 52.18 -10.81
N ALA A 267 111.25 51.78 -11.95
CA ALA A 267 111.75 52.14 -13.27
C ALA A 267 111.72 53.67 -13.51
N ARG A 268 110.69 54.38 -13.04
CA ARG A 268 110.64 55.85 -13.08
C ARG A 268 111.75 56.48 -12.24
N GLU A 269 112.02 55.96 -11.04
CA GLU A 269 113.11 56.48 -10.19
C GLU A 269 114.50 56.20 -10.81
N GLN A 270 114.66 55.08 -11.53
CA GLN A 270 115.87 54.79 -12.32
C GLN A 270 116.02 55.78 -13.48
N PHE A 271 114.98 55.99 -14.29
CA PHE A 271 115.02 56.99 -15.37
C PHE A 271 115.23 58.43 -14.87
N GLU A 272 114.72 58.80 -13.68
CA GLU A 272 114.97 60.12 -13.11
C GLU A 272 116.45 60.30 -12.68
N LYS A 273 117.10 59.24 -12.17
CA LYS A 273 118.54 59.23 -11.90
C LYS A 273 119.37 59.30 -13.18
N GLU A 274 118.99 58.59 -14.25
CA GLU A 274 119.62 58.70 -15.56
C GLU A 274 119.47 60.12 -16.14
N LEU A 275 118.27 60.71 -16.07
CA LEU A 275 118.02 62.09 -16.50
C LEU A 275 118.84 63.12 -15.70
N ALA A 276 119.11 62.88 -14.42
CA ALA A 276 120.01 63.70 -13.62
C ALA A 276 121.46 63.61 -14.12
N GLN A 277 121.97 62.40 -14.39
CA GLN A 277 123.31 62.19 -14.96
C GLN A 277 123.46 62.80 -16.36
N VAL A 278 122.43 62.68 -17.20
CA VAL A 278 122.40 63.31 -18.54
C VAL A 278 122.39 64.84 -18.44
N ARG A 279 121.69 65.43 -17.46
CA ARG A 279 121.74 66.88 -17.20
C ARG A 279 123.12 67.36 -16.75
N GLU A 280 123.83 66.58 -15.94
CA GLU A 280 125.20 66.90 -15.51
C GLU A 280 126.19 66.78 -16.68
N ALA A 281 126.08 65.73 -17.50
CA ALA A 281 126.84 65.60 -18.75
C ALA A 281 126.56 66.76 -19.73
N LEU A 282 125.30 67.21 -19.83
CA LEU A 282 124.91 68.33 -20.68
C LEU A 282 125.51 69.67 -20.22
N ASN A 283 125.54 69.93 -18.90
CA ASN A 283 126.22 71.12 -18.34
C ASN A 283 127.73 71.12 -18.68
N ASN A 284 128.40 69.96 -18.56
CA ASN A 284 129.81 69.83 -18.92
C ASN A 284 130.03 70.05 -20.43
N ALA A 285 129.17 69.48 -21.28
CA ALA A 285 129.18 69.72 -22.72
C ALA A 285 128.93 71.20 -23.09
N GLN A 286 128.06 71.91 -22.37
CA GLN A 286 127.82 73.35 -22.60
C GLN A 286 129.05 74.22 -22.26
N GLN A 287 129.83 73.87 -21.24
CA GLN A 287 131.11 74.56 -20.97
C GLN A 287 132.16 74.29 -22.06
N GLN A 288 132.10 73.13 -22.71
CA GLN A 288 132.93 72.78 -23.85
C GLN A 288 132.49 73.58 -25.10
N LEU A 289 131.17 73.65 -25.34
CA LEU A 289 130.56 74.41 -26.44
C LEU A 289 130.90 75.91 -26.39
N GLN A 290 130.98 76.53 -25.21
CA GLN A 290 131.40 77.94 -25.09
C GLN A 290 132.85 78.20 -25.55
N ARG A 291 133.72 77.18 -25.55
CA ARG A 291 135.09 77.28 -26.08
C ARG A 291 135.08 77.13 -27.60
N GLU A 292 134.26 76.24 -28.13
CA GLU A 292 134.09 76.01 -29.57
C GLU A 292 133.30 77.15 -30.26
N GLN A 293 132.41 77.84 -29.56
CA GLN A 293 131.68 79.00 -30.08
C GLN A 293 132.61 80.15 -30.51
N LYS A 294 133.79 80.31 -29.88
CA LYS A 294 134.84 81.25 -30.32
C LYS A 294 135.59 80.81 -31.57
N VAL A 295 135.43 79.55 -32.00
CA VAL A 295 135.93 79.00 -33.26
C VAL A 295 134.82 79.02 -34.33
N ALA A 296 133.57 78.80 -33.92
CA ALA A 296 132.39 78.77 -34.79
C ALA A 296 132.07 80.13 -35.46
N GLU A 297 132.57 81.26 -34.95
CA GLU A 297 132.46 82.54 -35.68
C GLU A 297 133.24 82.53 -37.02
N GLY A 298 134.25 81.65 -37.16
CA GLY A 298 134.89 81.36 -38.45
C GLY A 298 134.12 80.39 -39.36
N LEU A 299 133.09 79.71 -38.84
CA LEU A 299 132.26 78.74 -39.57
C LEU A 299 130.86 79.27 -39.93
N ARG A 300 130.46 80.42 -39.35
CA ARG A 300 129.20 81.12 -39.68
C ARG A 300 129.00 81.44 -41.18
N ALA A 301 130.08 81.45 -41.97
CA ALA A 301 130.05 81.78 -43.40
C ALA A 301 129.58 80.64 -44.33
N GLN A 302 129.19 79.46 -43.82
CA GLN A 302 128.90 78.29 -44.68
C GLN A 302 127.56 77.54 -44.43
N LEU A 303 126.75 77.92 -43.44
CA LEU A 303 125.50 77.19 -43.11
C LEU A 303 124.21 78.01 -43.06
N GLU A 304 124.21 79.28 -43.50
CA GLU A 304 122.96 79.97 -43.89
C GLU A 304 122.28 79.32 -45.12
N SER A 305 122.99 78.44 -45.84
CA SER A 305 122.57 77.83 -47.11
C SER A 305 121.71 76.56 -46.97
N LEU A 306 121.60 75.98 -45.77
CA LEU A 306 120.80 74.77 -45.51
C LEU A 306 119.65 74.98 -44.52
N GLN A 307 119.30 76.24 -44.24
CA GLN A 307 118.05 76.64 -43.60
C GLN A 307 116.84 76.51 -44.58
N HIS A 308 116.76 75.34 -45.23
CA HIS A 308 115.65 74.93 -46.10
C HIS A 308 115.27 73.45 -45.88
N GLU A 309 115.48 72.97 -44.65
CA GLU A 309 114.70 71.89 -44.05
C GLU A 309 113.20 72.25 -43.97
N GLN A 310 112.43 71.41 -43.26
CA GLN A 310 111.12 71.78 -42.68
C GLN A 310 109.92 71.88 -43.63
N SER A 311 110.02 71.40 -44.88
CA SER A 311 108.89 71.28 -45.81
C SER A 311 108.39 69.84 -46.03
N SER A 312 109.22 68.82 -45.83
CA SER A 312 108.93 67.42 -46.21
C SER A 312 108.17 66.58 -45.17
N GLY A 313 108.21 66.94 -43.88
CA GLY A 313 107.71 66.10 -42.79
C GLY A 313 106.19 65.93 -42.72
N ASN A 314 105.41 66.91 -43.22
CA ASN A 314 103.95 66.92 -43.04
C ASN A 314 103.20 65.83 -43.86
N ALA A 315 103.80 65.30 -44.92
CA ALA A 315 103.11 64.42 -45.88
C ALA A 315 102.76 63.03 -45.29
N GLN A 316 103.56 62.50 -44.37
CA GLN A 316 103.36 61.15 -43.82
C GLN A 316 102.25 61.06 -42.77
N ALA A 317 101.82 62.20 -42.20
CA ALA A 317 100.69 62.23 -41.26
C ALA A 317 99.34 62.01 -41.99
N GLN A 318 99.19 62.54 -43.21
CA GLN A 318 97.94 62.49 -43.97
C GLN A 318 97.51 61.06 -44.34
N GLN A 319 98.45 60.19 -44.73
CA GLN A 319 98.14 58.85 -45.25
C GLN A 319 97.49 57.90 -44.22
N ARG A 320 97.82 58.05 -42.92
CA ARG A 320 97.27 57.17 -41.87
C ARG A 320 95.83 57.50 -41.47
N VAL A 321 95.31 58.67 -41.84
CA VAL A 321 93.92 59.06 -41.56
C VAL A 321 92.98 58.39 -42.57
N SER A 322 93.29 58.49 -43.86
CA SER A 322 92.46 57.91 -44.93
C SER A 322 92.30 56.38 -44.85
N GLU A 323 93.27 55.68 -44.28
CA GLU A 323 93.23 54.21 -44.14
C GLU A 323 92.29 53.75 -43.00
N LEU A 324 92.12 54.57 -41.95
CA LEU A 324 91.16 54.33 -40.87
C LEU A 324 89.74 54.75 -41.25
N GLU A 325 89.57 55.82 -42.03
CA GLU A 325 88.27 56.26 -42.55
C GLU A 325 87.65 55.19 -43.48
N SER A 326 88.46 54.51 -44.30
CA SER A 326 88.03 53.39 -45.14
C SER A 326 87.46 52.22 -44.31
N GLN A 327 88.14 51.84 -43.23
CA GLN A 327 87.73 50.73 -42.36
C GLN A 327 86.44 51.06 -41.58
N LEU A 328 86.24 52.32 -41.20
CA LEU A 328 85.01 52.77 -40.54
C LEU A 328 83.80 52.69 -41.50
N SER A 329 83.98 53.06 -42.77
CA SER A 329 82.91 52.97 -43.77
C SER A 329 82.48 51.54 -44.05
N GLU A 330 83.43 50.59 -44.10
CA GLU A 330 83.11 49.17 -44.32
C GLU A 330 82.36 48.56 -43.12
N ALA A 331 82.72 48.96 -41.90
CA ALA A 331 82.03 48.53 -40.68
C ALA A 331 80.56 49.02 -40.64
N MET A 332 80.28 50.25 -41.08
CA MET A 332 78.92 50.78 -41.11
C MET A 332 78.05 50.07 -42.16
N GLY A 333 78.56 49.81 -43.37
CA GLY A 333 77.81 49.11 -44.40
C GLY A 333 77.38 47.68 -44.01
N ARG A 334 78.20 47.00 -43.19
CA ARG A 334 77.85 45.67 -42.65
C ARG A 334 76.75 45.70 -41.57
N ILE A 335 76.59 46.82 -40.86
CA ILE A 335 75.50 46.99 -39.88
C ILE A 335 74.19 47.23 -40.62
N GLU A 336 74.20 48.10 -41.64
CA GLU A 336 73.02 48.45 -42.44
C GLU A 336 72.45 47.23 -43.20
N SER A 337 73.30 46.28 -43.62
CA SER A 337 72.84 45.00 -44.17
C SER A 337 72.18 44.07 -43.14
N PHE A 338 72.65 44.04 -41.89
CA PHE A 338 72.06 43.19 -40.86
C PHE A 338 70.72 43.74 -40.33
N GLU A 339 70.54 45.06 -40.26
CA GLU A 339 69.24 45.64 -39.91
C GLU A 339 68.19 45.34 -41.01
N GLY A 340 68.58 45.39 -42.29
CA GLY A 340 67.70 44.99 -43.42
C GLY A 340 67.28 43.51 -43.41
N GLU A 341 68.22 42.59 -43.16
CA GLU A 341 67.89 41.16 -43.03
C GLU A 341 66.98 40.87 -41.81
N ALA A 342 67.12 41.63 -40.72
CA ALA A 342 66.27 41.50 -39.54
C ALA A 342 64.82 41.98 -39.80
N GLU A 343 64.63 43.13 -40.45
CA GLU A 343 63.29 43.61 -40.83
C GLU A 343 62.60 42.65 -41.83
N GLN A 344 63.35 42.12 -42.81
CA GLN A 344 62.79 41.18 -43.78
C GLN A 344 62.36 39.84 -43.15
N ARG A 345 63.12 39.31 -42.18
CA ARG A 345 62.71 38.12 -41.40
C ARG A 345 61.51 38.39 -40.50
N SER A 346 61.48 39.54 -39.84
CA SER A 346 60.32 39.97 -39.03
C SER A 346 59.03 39.99 -39.87
N ALA A 347 59.11 40.54 -41.08
CA ALA A 347 57.98 40.56 -42.02
C ALA A 347 57.56 39.16 -42.50
N GLN A 348 58.51 38.23 -42.75
CA GLN A 348 58.15 36.85 -43.10
C GLN A 348 57.44 36.14 -41.93
N ASN A 349 58.01 36.19 -40.73
CA ASN A 349 57.45 35.52 -39.54
C ASN A 349 56.03 36.00 -39.23
N GLN A 350 55.72 37.30 -39.39
CA GLN A 350 54.36 37.81 -39.18
C GLN A 350 53.36 37.24 -40.19
N ASN A 351 53.72 37.14 -41.47
CA ASN A 351 52.84 36.56 -42.50
C ASN A 351 52.60 35.06 -42.27
N GLU A 352 53.59 34.33 -41.74
CA GLU A 352 53.44 32.93 -41.34
C GLU A 352 52.52 32.78 -40.12
N ILE A 353 52.67 33.64 -39.09
CA ILE A 353 51.75 33.67 -37.93
C ILE A 353 50.30 33.97 -38.37
N ASP A 354 50.09 34.96 -39.23
CA ASP A 354 48.76 35.36 -39.70
C ASP A 354 48.08 34.24 -40.53
N THR A 355 48.85 33.51 -41.36
CA THR A 355 48.31 32.39 -42.14
C THR A 355 48.03 31.16 -41.26
N LEU A 356 48.91 30.81 -40.32
CA LEU A 356 48.68 29.71 -39.38
C LEU A 356 47.49 29.96 -38.45
N SER A 357 47.30 31.20 -38.01
CA SER A 357 46.12 31.63 -37.25
C SER A 357 44.81 31.39 -38.02
N SER A 358 44.78 31.71 -39.32
CA SER A 358 43.62 31.45 -40.17
C SER A 358 43.31 29.96 -40.38
N GLN A 359 44.34 29.11 -40.40
CA GLN A 359 44.19 27.66 -40.51
C GLN A 359 43.61 27.05 -39.22
N LEU A 360 44.10 27.49 -38.05
CA LEU A 360 43.57 27.09 -36.75
C LEU A 360 42.08 27.47 -36.62
N GLN A 361 41.70 28.67 -37.07
CA GLN A 361 40.31 29.14 -37.02
C GLN A 361 39.38 28.32 -37.93
N ASN A 362 39.84 27.92 -39.12
CA ASN A 362 39.08 27.04 -40.02
C ASN A 362 38.91 25.61 -39.44
N ALA A 363 39.97 25.03 -38.86
CA ALA A 363 39.89 23.71 -38.23
C ALA A 363 38.89 23.70 -37.06
N GLN A 364 38.91 24.74 -36.20
CA GLN A 364 37.92 24.94 -35.14
C GLN A 364 36.49 25.21 -35.66
N GLY A 365 36.34 25.68 -36.90
CA GLY A 365 35.04 25.77 -37.57
C GLY A 365 34.50 24.39 -37.92
N GLN A 366 35.30 23.59 -38.63
CA GLN A 366 34.92 22.25 -39.11
C GLN A 366 34.60 21.28 -37.97
N ILE A 367 35.33 21.34 -36.85
CA ILE A 367 35.04 20.52 -35.65
C ILE A 367 33.67 20.87 -35.05
N ARG A 368 33.26 22.15 -35.03
CA ARG A 368 31.93 22.55 -34.55
C ARG A 368 30.81 22.12 -35.49
N GLU A 369 31.04 22.18 -36.80
CA GLU A 369 30.04 21.82 -37.81
C GLU A 369 29.77 20.30 -37.82
N LEU A 370 30.81 19.47 -37.67
CA LEU A 370 30.65 18.02 -37.52
C LEU A 370 29.96 17.63 -36.21
N ASN A 371 30.30 18.28 -35.09
CA ASN A 371 29.64 18.03 -33.81
C ASN A 371 28.15 18.45 -33.81
N ALA A 372 27.77 19.46 -34.59
CA ALA A 372 26.36 19.81 -34.78
C ALA A 372 25.61 18.73 -35.59
N GLN A 373 26.19 18.26 -36.69
CA GLN A 373 25.59 17.21 -37.52
C GLN A 373 25.37 15.90 -36.77
N LEU A 374 26.29 15.52 -35.86
CA LEU A 374 26.11 14.36 -34.99
C LEU A 374 24.98 14.53 -33.95
N ALA A 375 24.78 15.76 -33.45
CA ALA A 375 23.70 16.05 -32.50
C ALA A 375 22.32 16.03 -33.18
N ASP A 376 22.20 16.59 -34.39
CA ASP A 376 20.95 16.58 -35.16
C ASP A 376 20.52 15.15 -35.53
N ILE A 377 21.45 14.29 -35.96
CA ILE A 377 21.19 12.88 -36.29
C ILE A 377 20.71 12.09 -35.06
N GLY A 378 21.26 12.35 -33.87
CA GLY A 378 20.78 11.72 -32.63
C GLY A 378 19.34 12.14 -32.28
N ALA A 379 19.03 13.43 -32.43
CA ALA A 379 17.69 13.95 -32.12
C ALA A 379 16.61 13.39 -33.07
N ASP A 380 16.89 13.31 -34.38
CA ASP A 380 15.98 12.72 -35.37
C ASP A 380 15.71 11.23 -35.08
N ALA A 381 16.71 10.48 -34.59
CA ALA A 381 16.57 9.08 -34.21
C ALA A 381 15.71 8.88 -32.95
N ASP A 382 15.91 9.69 -31.91
CA ASP A 382 15.11 9.66 -30.69
C ASP A 382 13.63 10.06 -30.95
N GLU A 383 13.37 11.02 -31.85
CA GLU A 383 11.99 11.40 -32.19
C GLU A 383 11.25 10.29 -32.98
N GLU A 384 11.93 9.58 -33.89
CA GLU A 384 11.28 8.44 -34.56
C GLU A 384 11.09 7.25 -33.61
N LEU A 385 12.05 6.95 -32.73
CA LEU A 385 11.94 5.84 -31.80
C LEU A 385 10.85 6.07 -30.74
N THR A 386 10.66 7.31 -30.28
CA THR A 386 9.52 7.66 -29.40
C THR A 386 8.17 7.48 -30.11
N ARG A 387 8.01 7.94 -31.37
CA ARG A 387 6.78 7.69 -32.16
C ARG A 387 6.47 6.20 -32.36
N GLN A 388 7.49 5.36 -32.59
CA GLN A 388 7.30 3.91 -32.74
C GLN A 388 6.86 3.25 -31.41
N ARG A 389 7.34 3.74 -30.26
CA ARG A 389 6.88 3.31 -28.93
C ARG A 389 5.44 3.77 -28.63
N GLU A 390 5.04 4.98 -29.03
CA GLU A 390 3.65 5.44 -28.90
C GLU A 390 2.68 4.59 -29.74
N LEU A 391 3.03 4.29 -31.00
CA LEU A 391 2.26 3.39 -31.87
C LEU A 391 2.14 1.97 -31.30
N ALA A 392 3.20 1.44 -30.67
CA ALA A 392 3.12 0.15 -30.00
C ALA A 392 2.11 0.18 -28.84
N ALA A 393 2.15 1.21 -27.99
CA ALA A 393 1.21 1.36 -26.88
C ALA A 393 -0.26 1.51 -27.34
N GLU A 394 -0.52 2.23 -28.43
CA GLU A 394 -1.87 2.30 -29.03
C GLU A 394 -2.38 0.92 -29.48
N PHE A 395 -1.52 0.08 -30.06
CA PHE A 395 -1.91 -1.25 -30.49
C PHE A 395 -2.03 -2.25 -29.33
N GLU A 396 -1.26 -2.11 -28.26
CA GLU A 396 -1.45 -2.89 -27.02
C GLU A 396 -2.82 -2.60 -26.38
N GLN A 397 -3.21 -1.32 -26.30
CA GLN A 397 -4.55 -0.94 -25.84
C GLN A 397 -5.66 -1.51 -26.74
N GLN A 398 -5.48 -1.51 -28.06
CA GLN A 398 -6.44 -2.10 -29.01
C GLN A 398 -6.51 -3.63 -28.92
N VAL A 399 -5.40 -4.32 -28.58
CA VAL A 399 -5.44 -5.77 -28.30
C VAL A 399 -6.09 -6.07 -26.96
N ALA A 400 -5.90 -5.22 -25.94
CA ALA A 400 -6.57 -5.35 -24.65
C ALA A 400 -8.11 -5.19 -24.79
N SER A 401 -8.59 -4.19 -25.54
CA SER A 401 -10.03 -4.03 -25.77
C SER A 401 -10.62 -5.15 -26.62
N LEU A 402 -9.93 -5.60 -27.68
CA LEU A 402 -10.37 -6.75 -28.49
C LEU A 402 -10.42 -8.06 -27.69
N ARG A 403 -9.53 -8.26 -26.70
CA ARG A 403 -9.60 -9.40 -25.77
C ARG A 403 -10.83 -9.31 -24.88
N GLN A 404 -11.14 -8.13 -24.34
CA GLN A 404 -12.32 -7.91 -23.50
C GLN A 404 -13.64 -8.08 -24.30
N GLU A 405 -13.71 -7.57 -25.54
CA GLU A 405 -14.85 -7.79 -26.45
C GLU A 405 -15.02 -9.29 -26.78
N LEU A 406 -13.92 -10.03 -26.99
CA LEU A 406 -13.96 -11.46 -27.27
C LEU A 406 -14.45 -12.27 -26.05
N GLU A 407 -14.04 -11.91 -24.83
CA GLU A 407 -14.50 -12.54 -23.58
C GLU A 407 -16.00 -12.28 -23.32
N GLN A 408 -16.48 -11.07 -23.64
CA GLN A 408 -17.91 -10.75 -23.60
C GLN A 408 -18.71 -11.54 -24.66
N ALA A 409 -18.16 -11.71 -25.87
CA ALA A 409 -18.79 -12.54 -26.91
C ALA A 409 -18.81 -14.03 -26.55
N GLN A 410 -17.77 -14.53 -25.87
CA GLN A 410 -17.69 -15.92 -25.38
C GLN A 410 -18.68 -16.17 -24.25
N SER A 411 -18.76 -15.30 -23.24
CA SER A 411 -19.73 -15.43 -22.14
C SER A 411 -21.18 -15.32 -22.63
N ALA A 412 -21.49 -14.42 -23.56
CA ALA A 412 -22.82 -14.33 -24.18
C ALA A 412 -23.17 -15.60 -25.01
N ARG A 413 -22.20 -16.18 -25.72
CA ARG A 413 -22.35 -17.46 -26.42
C ARG A 413 -22.64 -18.59 -25.44
N ASP A 414 -21.90 -18.68 -24.33
CA ASP A 414 -22.05 -19.76 -23.37
C ASP A 414 -23.35 -19.63 -22.55
N GLU A 415 -23.83 -18.40 -22.30
CA GLU A 415 -25.17 -18.17 -21.76
C GLU A 415 -26.26 -18.63 -22.74
N LEU A 416 -26.17 -18.27 -24.02
CA LEU A 416 -27.11 -18.74 -25.05
C LEU A 416 -27.07 -20.27 -25.24
N GLN A 417 -25.89 -20.88 -25.12
CA GLN A 417 -25.71 -22.34 -25.12
C GLN A 417 -26.41 -22.99 -23.91
N LEU A 418 -26.26 -22.42 -22.70
CA LEU A 418 -26.94 -22.89 -21.50
C LEU A 418 -28.47 -22.68 -21.58
N GLN A 419 -28.94 -21.58 -22.15
CA GLN A 419 -30.37 -21.32 -22.40
C GLN A 419 -30.97 -22.27 -23.45
N LEU A 420 -30.15 -22.84 -24.34
CA LEU A 420 -30.55 -23.91 -25.27
C LEU A 420 -30.62 -25.27 -24.55
N ASP A 421 -29.58 -25.62 -23.80
CA ASP A 421 -29.44 -26.92 -23.12
C ASP A 421 -30.43 -27.13 -21.95
N THR A 422 -30.97 -26.04 -21.38
CA THR A 422 -31.91 -26.09 -20.23
C THR A 422 -33.39 -26.04 -20.62
N LYS A 423 -33.73 -25.90 -21.91
CA LYS A 423 -35.09 -25.62 -22.39
C LYS A 423 -35.81 -26.89 -22.86
N PRO A 424 -36.97 -27.27 -22.30
CA PRO A 424 -37.69 -28.48 -22.71
C PRO A 424 -38.28 -28.37 -24.13
N GLU A 425 -38.48 -29.51 -24.80
CA GLU A 425 -38.75 -29.72 -26.24
C GLU A 425 -40.11 -29.17 -26.77
N GLY A 426 -40.71 -28.14 -26.15
CA GLY A 426 -42.10 -27.75 -26.35
C GLY A 426 -42.38 -26.63 -27.37
N ASP A 427 -41.38 -25.84 -27.80
CA ASP A 427 -41.62 -24.60 -28.56
C ASP A 427 -40.53 -24.37 -29.65
N PRO A 428 -40.79 -24.73 -30.91
CA PRO A 428 -39.76 -24.77 -31.95
C PRO A 428 -39.30 -23.37 -32.39
N GLU A 429 -40.19 -22.39 -32.56
CA GLU A 429 -39.82 -21.02 -32.95
C GLU A 429 -38.87 -20.40 -31.92
N ALA A 430 -39.13 -20.66 -30.63
CA ALA A 430 -38.31 -20.17 -29.53
C ALA A 430 -36.98 -20.94 -29.34
N THR A 431 -36.77 -22.07 -30.04
CA THR A 431 -35.45 -22.72 -30.18
C THR A 431 -34.71 -22.25 -31.43
N GLU A 432 -35.42 -22.05 -32.56
CA GLU A 432 -34.84 -21.52 -33.80
C GLU A 432 -34.28 -20.10 -33.58
N ALA A 433 -35.00 -19.25 -32.85
CA ALA A 433 -34.51 -17.92 -32.46
C ALA A 433 -33.21 -17.96 -31.65
N ILE A 434 -33.11 -18.86 -30.64
CA ILE A 434 -31.91 -18.99 -29.80
C ILE A 434 -30.74 -19.56 -30.62
N THR A 435 -30.97 -20.59 -31.45
CA THR A 435 -29.90 -21.13 -32.31
C THR A 435 -29.38 -20.10 -33.32
N LYS A 436 -30.24 -19.23 -33.85
CA LYS A 436 -29.82 -18.12 -34.72
C LYS A 436 -28.98 -17.07 -33.98
N GLN A 437 -29.36 -16.70 -32.76
CA GLN A 437 -28.58 -15.79 -31.91
C GLN A 437 -27.23 -16.40 -31.50
N LEU A 438 -27.20 -17.71 -31.21
CA LEU A 438 -25.99 -18.46 -30.91
C LEU A 438 -25.02 -18.52 -32.11
N GLU A 439 -25.55 -18.68 -33.32
CA GLU A 439 -24.76 -18.65 -34.56
C GLU A 439 -24.23 -17.25 -34.87
N GLU A 440 -25.03 -16.19 -34.64
CA GLU A 440 -24.59 -14.79 -34.75
C GLU A 440 -23.50 -14.45 -33.73
N ALA A 441 -23.63 -14.90 -32.47
CA ALA A 441 -22.60 -14.74 -31.44
C ALA A 441 -21.30 -15.49 -31.77
N ARG A 442 -21.39 -16.69 -32.35
CA ARG A 442 -20.22 -17.44 -32.84
C ARG A 442 -19.49 -16.69 -33.96
N GLN A 443 -20.22 -16.19 -34.95
CA GLN A 443 -19.63 -15.39 -36.05
C GLN A 443 -18.98 -14.10 -35.56
N GLN A 444 -19.57 -13.44 -34.55
CA GLN A 444 -18.95 -12.27 -33.90
C GLN A 444 -17.66 -12.64 -33.15
N GLY A 445 -17.66 -13.75 -32.40
CA GLY A 445 -16.45 -14.25 -31.72
C GLY A 445 -15.33 -14.60 -32.70
N GLU A 446 -15.63 -15.30 -33.79
CA GLU A 446 -14.64 -15.62 -34.84
C GLU A 446 -14.10 -14.36 -35.53
N ALA A 447 -14.94 -13.36 -35.80
CA ALA A 447 -14.54 -12.08 -36.38
C ALA A 447 -13.67 -11.24 -35.43
N LEU A 448 -13.94 -11.26 -34.12
CA LEU A 448 -13.10 -10.63 -33.10
C LEU A 448 -11.76 -11.35 -32.97
N GLN A 449 -11.75 -12.68 -32.93
CA GLN A 449 -10.54 -13.49 -32.87
C GLN A 449 -9.63 -13.29 -34.09
N ALA A 450 -10.21 -13.12 -35.29
CA ALA A 450 -9.47 -12.78 -36.50
C ALA A 450 -8.80 -11.40 -36.43
N LYS A 451 -9.52 -10.36 -35.99
CA LYS A 451 -8.96 -9.00 -35.77
C LYS A 451 -7.86 -9.00 -34.72
N LEU A 452 -8.06 -9.74 -33.63
CA LEU A 452 -7.10 -9.88 -32.54
C LEU A 452 -5.78 -10.50 -33.05
N GLY A 453 -5.87 -11.60 -33.82
CA GLY A 453 -4.68 -12.19 -34.46
C GLY A 453 -3.98 -11.27 -35.46
N GLU A 454 -4.74 -10.45 -36.20
CA GLU A 454 -4.18 -9.41 -37.07
C GLU A 454 -3.39 -8.38 -36.26
N ARG A 455 -3.95 -7.84 -35.16
CA ARG A 455 -3.29 -6.83 -34.33
C ARG A 455 -2.12 -7.38 -33.52
N GLU A 456 -2.19 -8.61 -33.03
CA GLU A 456 -1.04 -9.29 -32.41
C GLU A 456 0.11 -9.50 -33.43
N SER A 457 -0.20 -9.74 -34.71
CA SER A 457 0.83 -9.81 -35.76
C SER A 457 1.46 -8.44 -36.08
N GLN A 458 0.68 -7.36 -36.03
CA GLN A 458 1.16 -5.99 -36.22
C GLN A 458 2.02 -5.52 -35.04
N LEU A 459 1.61 -5.81 -33.80
CA LEU A 459 2.44 -5.61 -32.59
C LEU A 459 3.77 -6.35 -32.70
N LYS A 460 3.77 -7.62 -33.13
CA LYS A 460 5.00 -8.40 -33.27
C LYS A 460 5.95 -7.79 -34.31
N GLN A 461 5.44 -7.31 -35.44
CA GLN A 461 6.24 -6.62 -36.46
C GLN A 461 6.80 -5.27 -35.96
N LEU A 462 6.05 -4.55 -35.12
CA LEU A 462 6.53 -3.31 -34.51
C LEU A 462 7.54 -3.56 -33.39
N ALA A 463 7.36 -4.58 -32.55
CA ALA A 463 8.36 -4.99 -31.57
C ALA A 463 9.67 -5.43 -32.25
N GLU A 464 9.58 -6.22 -33.33
CA GLU A 464 10.75 -6.59 -34.15
C GLU A 464 11.42 -5.37 -34.80
N ARG A 465 10.65 -4.34 -35.18
CA ARG A 465 11.17 -3.08 -35.73
C ARG A 465 11.77 -2.14 -34.68
N VAL A 466 11.20 -2.07 -33.48
CA VAL A 466 11.75 -1.32 -32.35
C VAL A 466 13.06 -1.96 -31.91
N VAL A 467 13.13 -3.29 -31.75
CA VAL A 467 14.38 -3.99 -31.45
C VAL A 467 15.42 -3.82 -32.58
N ALA A 468 15.01 -3.75 -33.85
CA ALA A 468 15.92 -3.43 -34.94
C ALA A 468 16.46 -1.99 -34.89
N LEU A 469 15.61 -1.00 -34.57
CA LEU A 469 16.01 0.40 -34.42
C LEU A 469 16.87 0.63 -33.16
N GLU A 470 16.54 -0.04 -32.06
CA GLU A 470 17.36 -0.05 -30.83
C GLU A 470 18.73 -0.69 -31.11
N ALA A 471 18.79 -1.77 -31.89
CA ALA A 471 20.07 -2.36 -32.34
C ALA A 471 20.84 -1.49 -33.35
N GLU A 472 20.15 -0.73 -34.22
CA GLU A 472 20.80 0.27 -35.09
C GLU A 472 21.32 1.48 -34.29
N LEU A 473 20.64 1.87 -33.20
CA LEU A 473 21.12 2.89 -32.25
C LEU A 473 22.26 2.40 -31.36
N GLU A 474 22.21 1.16 -30.85
CA GLU A 474 23.34 0.54 -30.15
C GLU A 474 24.54 0.38 -31.07
N ALA A 475 24.36 -0.08 -32.31
CA ALA A 475 25.44 -0.15 -33.30
C ALA A 475 26.00 1.23 -33.69
N SER A 476 25.16 2.28 -33.73
CA SER A 476 25.61 3.66 -33.94
C SER A 476 26.36 4.21 -32.71
N GLY A 477 25.94 3.81 -31.51
CA GLY A 477 26.61 4.12 -30.24
C GLY A 477 27.96 3.43 -30.11
N GLU A 478 28.06 2.13 -30.42
CA GLU A 478 29.33 1.39 -30.46
C GLU A 478 30.24 1.92 -31.58
N SER A 479 29.67 2.35 -32.72
CA SER A 479 30.39 3.09 -33.77
C SER A 479 30.86 4.50 -33.35
N SER A 480 30.48 4.98 -32.17
CA SER A 480 31.06 6.17 -31.54
C SER A 480 32.08 5.84 -30.43
N GLY A 481 32.19 4.56 -30.05
CA GLY A 481 33.14 4.07 -29.04
C GLY A 481 34.59 3.97 -29.55
N GLU A 482 34.77 3.66 -30.83
CA GLU A 482 36.01 3.93 -31.58
C GLU A 482 35.64 4.86 -32.75
N PRO A 483 36.00 6.16 -32.70
CA PRO A 483 35.91 6.99 -33.89
C PRO A 483 36.82 6.39 -34.96
N ASP A 484 36.23 6.08 -36.12
CA ASP A 484 36.81 5.49 -37.33
C ASP A 484 38.31 5.80 -37.47
N GLU A 485 39.18 4.83 -37.76
CA GLU A 485 40.66 4.98 -37.65
C GLU A 485 41.19 6.22 -38.40
N GLN A 486 40.52 6.63 -39.48
CA GLN A 486 40.81 7.85 -40.25
C GLN A 486 40.39 9.17 -39.57
N THR A 487 39.41 9.14 -38.67
CA THR A 487 38.94 10.26 -37.84
C THR A 487 39.78 10.40 -36.58
N LEU A 488 40.08 9.30 -35.87
CA LEU A 488 41.04 9.31 -34.76
C LEU A 488 42.42 9.77 -35.24
N ALA A 489 42.96 9.18 -36.31
CA ALA A 489 44.25 9.62 -36.88
C ALA A 489 44.19 11.07 -37.41
N LYS A 490 43.03 11.58 -37.83
CA LYS A 490 42.87 13.01 -38.17
C LYS A 490 42.94 13.88 -36.92
N ILE A 491 42.19 13.56 -35.88
CA ILE A 491 42.19 14.32 -34.62
C ILE A 491 43.59 14.31 -34.01
N GLU A 492 44.22 13.15 -33.90
CA GLU A 492 45.60 13.01 -33.39
C GLU A 492 46.61 13.76 -34.30
N SER A 493 46.44 13.74 -35.63
CA SER A 493 47.30 14.53 -36.54
C SER A 493 47.08 16.04 -36.41
N LEU A 494 45.86 16.48 -36.04
CA LEU A 494 45.52 17.89 -35.86
C LEU A 494 45.94 18.39 -34.46
N GLU A 495 45.85 17.55 -33.43
CA GLU A 495 46.34 17.84 -32.08
C GLU A 495 47.87 17.89 -32.05
N THR A 496 48.55 16.94 -32.70
CA THR A 496 50.02 17.01 -32.87
C THR A 496 50.44 18.26 -33.64
N GLN A 497 49.79 18.57 -34.78
CA GLN A 497 50.02 19.83 -35.50
C GLN A 497 49.76 21.07 -34.63
N CYS A 498 48.68 21.11 -33.84
CA CYS A 498 48.43 22.21 -32.91
C CYS A 498 49.53 22.32 -31.84
N SER A 499 50.05 21.20 -31.32
CA SER A 499 51.13 21.18 -30.33
C SER A 499 52.47 21.68 -30.90
N ASP A 500 52.83 21.28 -32.12
CA ASP A 500 54.03 21.74 -32.83
C ASP A 500 53.93 23.24 -33.20
N LEU A 501 52.73 23.71 -33.56
CA LEU A 501 52.47 25.13 -33.83
C LEU A 501 52.57 25.99 -32.56
N ILE A 502 52.09 25.51 -31.41
CA ILE A 502 52.28 26.19 -30.13
C ILE A 502 53.78 26.23 -29.76
N ALA A 503 54.49 25.11 -29.86
CA ALA A 503 55.91 25.02 -29.53
C ALA A 503 56.81 25.89 -30.44
N THR A 504 56.44 26.05 -31.72
CA THR A 504 57.19 26.95 -32.64
C THR A 504 56.90 28.43 -32.38
N VAL A 505 55.67 28.80 -32.01
CA VAL A 505 55.33 30.17 -31.59
C VAL A 505 56.05 30.57 -30.30
N GLU A 506 56.08 29.71 -29.27
CA GLU A 506 56.82 29.97 -28.03
C GLU A 506 58.32 30.17 -28.29
N LYS A 507 58.91 29.34 -29.16
CA LYS A 507 60.32 29.44 -29.54
C LYS A 507 60.66 30.76 -30.22
N LEU A 508 59.89 31.16 -31.24
CA LEU A 508 60.08 32.44 -31.94
C LEU A 508 59.93 33.65 -31.00
N ASN A 509 59.03 33.57 -30.02
CA ASN A 509 58.87 34.61 -29.00
C ASN A 509 60.11 34.70 -28.09
N SER A 510 60.71 33.57 -27.71
CA SER A 510 61.93 33.53 -26.89
C SER A 510 63.17 34.11 -27.61
N ASP A 511 63.29 33.87 -28.92
CA ASP A 511 64.38 34.44 -29.74
C ASP A 511 64.25 35.97 -29.88
N LEU A 512 63.03 36.51 -29.90
CA LEU A 512 62.75 37.95 -29.95
C LEU A 512 63.08 38.69 -28.64
N GLU A 513 62.94 38.05 -27.48
CA GLU A 513 63.37 38.65 -26.21
C GLU A 513 64.90 38.66 -26.07
N ALA A 514 65.59 37.64 -26.58
CA ALA A 514 67.05 37.54 -26.53
C ALA A 514 67.77 38.68 -27.28
N GLU A 515 67.28 39.10 -28.45
CA GLU A 515 67.88 40.20 -29.22
C GLU A 515 67.71 41.57 -28.54
N ARG A 516 66.64 41.77 -27.76
CA ARG A 516 66.35 43.07 -27.11
C ARG A 516 67.27 43.40 -25.93
N ALA A 517 68.10 42.46 -25.46
CA ALA A 517 68.85 42.57 -24.21
C ALA A 517 70.28 43.20 -24.31
N LYS A 518 70.66 43.80 -25.44
CA LYS A 518 72.02 44.36 -25.67
C LYS A 518 72.10 45.87 -25.31
N PRO A 519 73.01 46.32 -24.42
CA PRO A 519 73.08 47.71 -23.97
C PRO A 519 73.77 48.65 -24.96
N LYS A 520 73.28 49.90 -25.08
CA LYS A 520 73.87 50.97 -25.92
C LYS A 520 74.69 51.95 -25.08
N GLY A 521 75.99 52.08 -25.39
CA GLY A 521 76.92 53.01 -24.73
C GLY A 521 76.85 54.45 -25.24
N THR A 522 77.43 55.41 -24.49
CA THR A 522 77.15 56.85 -24.64
C THR A 522 78.38 57.76 -24.70
N GLY A 523 78.41 58.68 -25.68
CA GLY A 523 78.77 60.09 -25.46
C GLY A 523 80.16 60.61 -25.89
N ALA A 524 80.19 61.50 -26.89
CA ALA A 524 81.14 62.63 -27.06
C ALA A 524 80.65 63.56 -28.21
N ALA A 525 81.18 64.79 -28.32
CA ALA A 525 80.81 65.82 -29.33
C ALA A 525 81.87 66.96 -29.37
N PRO A 526 81.78 68.01 -30.22
CA PRO A 526 81.04 68.20 -31.49
C PRO A 526 81.90 68.74 -32.66
N SER A 527 81.37 68.68 -33.90
CA SER A 527 81.81 69.54 -35.04
C SER A 527 80.64 69.77 -36.04
N ASP A 528 80.86 70.58 -37.09
CA ASP A 528 79.81 71.38 -37.79
C ASP A 528 78.67 70.62 -38.52
N GLU A 529 78.77 69.31 -38.72
CA GLU A 529 77.65 68.49 -39.25
C GLU A 529 76.37 68.59 -38.41
N TRP A 530 76.49 69.05 -37.15
CA TRP A 530 75.38 69.23 -36.21
C TRP A 530 74.24 70.08 -36.77
N THR A 531 74.53 71.11 -37.57
CA THR A 531 73.49 72.02 -38.11
C THR A 531 72.63 71.36 -39.19
N GLN A 532 73.19 70.42 -39.95
CA GLN A 532 72.47 69.61 -40.94
C GLN A 532 71.66 68.51 -40.24
N ARG A 533 72.33 67.71 -39.38
CA ARG A 533 71.67 66.67 -38.58
C ARG A 533 70.57 67.22 -37.67
N ARG A 534 70.62 68.49 -37.25
CA ARG A 534 69.55 69.16 -36.48
C ARG A 534 68.29 69.45 -37.30
N ARG A 535 68.39 69.75 -38.60
CA ARG A 535 67.21 69.97 -39.46
C ARG A 535 66.44 68.67 -39.66
N GLU A 536 67.16 67.58 -39.94
CA GLU A 536 66.56 66.24 -39.99
C GLU A 536 66.01 65.81 -38.64
N ARG A 537 66.70 66.08 -37.52
CA ARG A 537 66.18 65.78 -36.18
C ARG A 537 64.90 66.55 -35.89
N LEU A 538 64.76 67.79 -36.35
CA LEU A 538 63.53 68.58 -36.22
C LEU A 538 62.40 68.09 -37.14
N GLN A 539 62.70 67.58 -38.34
CA GLN A 539 61.69 66.92 -39.19
C GLN A 539 61.24 65.57 -38.63
N ARG A 540 62.18 64.76 -38.12
CA ARG A 540 61.87 63.51 -37.41
C ARG A 540 61.09 63.79 -36.12
N MET A 541 61.50 64.77 -35.32
CA MET A 541 60.74 65.22 -34.14
C MET A 541 59.37 65.76 -34.50
N ARG A 542 59.16 66.43 -35.65
CA ARG A 542 57.81 66.86 -36.06
C ARG A 542 56.90 65.66 -36.34
N ARG A 543 57.36 64.66 -37.10
CA ARG A 543 56.60 63.41 -37.32
C ARG A 543 56.37 62.62 -36.04
N VAL A 544 57.36 62.59 -35.13
CA VAL A 544 57.22 61.97 -33.81
C VAL A 544 56.20 62.72 -32.96
N LEU A 545 56.18 64.06 -32.96
CA LEU A 545 55.17 64.86 -32.25
C LEU A 545 53.77 64.77 -32.88
N GLU A 546 53.67 64.59 -34.20
CA GLU A 546 52.41 64.30 -34.88
C GLU A 546 51.88 62.91 -34.48
N GLY A 547 52.72 61.88 -34.51
CA GLY A 547 52.38 60.53 -34.02
C GLY A 547 52.15 60.45 -32.50
N ASP A 548 52.84 61.27 -31.71
CA ASP A 548 52.65 61.34 -30.26
C ASP A 548 51.38 62.14 -29.90
N ALA A 549 50.95 63.10 -30.74
CA ALA A 549 49.63 63.71 -30.61
C ALA A 549 48.50 62.70 -30.89
N GLU A 550 48.65 61.83 -31.89
CA GLU A 550 47.72 60.71 -32.11
C GLU A 550 47.76 59.69 -30.97
N LYS A 551 48.94 59.31 -30.46
CA LYS A 551 49.06 58.44 -29.27
C LYS A 551 48.46 59.08 -28.03
N VAL A 552 48.61 60.38 -27.81
CA VAL A 552 47.96 61.09 -26.69
C VAL A 552 46.45 61.07 -26.88
N ARG A 553 45.92 61.25 -28.10
CA ARG A 553 44.47 61.14 -28.33
C ARG A 553 43.95 59.71 -28.15
N LEU A 554 44.69 58.70 -28.61
CA LEU A 554 44.38 57.28 -28.38
C LEU A 554 44.49 56.90 -26.90
N ALA A 555 45.49 57.41 -26.17
CA ALA A 555 45.65 57.20 -24.74
C ALA A 555 44.56 57.91 -23.92
N THR A 556 44.13 59.11 -24.33
CA THR A 556 42.98 59.79 -23.73
C THR A 556 41.70 58.98 -23.95
N ASN A 557 41.44 58.51 -25.18
CA ASN A 557 40.29 57.64 -25.46
C ASN A 557 40.38 56.32 -24.67
N ALA A 558 41.56 55.71 -24.56
CA ALA A 558 41.79 54.49 -23.79
C ALA A 558 41.63 54.69 -22.26
N LEU A 559 42.00 55.86 -21.74
CA LEU A 559 41.74 56.27 -20.37
C LEU A 559 40.25 56.54 -20.15
N GLN A 560 39.56 57.13 -21.12
CA GLN A 560 38.13 57.41 -21.06
C GLN A 560 37.32 56.10 -21.07
N THR A 561 37.63 55.16 -21.98
CA THR A 561 37.01 53.81 -21.96
C THR A 561 37.38 53.01 -20.72
N ARG A 562 38.59 53.19 -20.15
CA ARG A 562 38.94 52.57 -18.85
C ARG A 562 38.21 53.21 -17.67
N TYR A 563 37.89 54.51 -17.75
CA TYR A 563 37.08 55.20 -16.76
C TYR A 563 35.63 54.72 -16.83
N GLU A 564 35.06 54.60 -18.03
CA GLU A 564 33.74 54.01 -18.29
C GLU A 564 33.69 52.53 -17.83
N GLN A 565 34.73 51.74 -18.08
CA GLN A 565 34.86 50.38 -17.54
C GLN A 565 34.96 50.36 -16.00
N CYS A 566 35.65 51.31 -15.39
CA CYS A 566 35.67 51.46 -13.93
C CYS A 566 34.29 51.84 -13.37
N GLU A 567 33.54 52.75 -13.99
CA GLU A 567 32.16 53.05 -13.58
C GLU A 567 31.23 51.85 -13.79
N GLN A 568 31.37 51.09 -14.87
CA GLN A 568 30.63 49.83 -15.09
C GLN A 568 30.98 48.77 -14.03
N VAL A 569 32.24 48.65 -13.61
CA VAL A 569 32.64 47.74 -12.52
C VAL A 569 32.16 48.24 -11.15
N LEU A 570 32.16 49.55 -10.90
CA LEU A 570 31.68 50.14 -9.64
C LEU A 570 30.15 50.04 -9.52
N THR A 571 29.41 50.32 -10.59
CA THR A 571 27.94 50.11 -10.64
C THR A 571 27.59 48.64 -10.52
N LYS A 572 28.27 47.72 -11.22
CA LYS A 572 28.06 46.28 -11.03
C LYS A 572 28.43 45.79 -9.62
N ARG A 573 29.42 46.40 -8.96
CA ARG A 573 29.71 46.12 -7.53
C ARG A 573 28.64 46.68 -6.60
N ALA A 574 28.03 47.83 -6.89
CA ALA A 574 26.91 48.37 -6.13
C ALA A 574 25.65 47.51 -6.30
N GLU A 575 25.29 47.14 -7.53
CA GLU A 575 24.19 46.21 -7.84
C GLU A 575 24.39 44.85 -7.15
N LEU A 576 25.62 44.31 -7.18
CA LEU A 576 25.94 43.07 -6.47
C LEU A 576 25.84 43.23 -4.94
N ALA A 577 26.29 44.34 -4.36
CA ALA A 577 26.15 44.59 -2.92
C ALA A 577 24.68 44.69 -2.49
N GLU A 578 23.85 45.39 -3.26
CA GLU A 578 22.40 45.49 -3.03
C GLU A 578 21.73 44.11 -3.18
N ALA A 579 22.12 43.31 -4.18
CA ALA A 579 21.65 41.94 -4.34
C ALA A 579 22.07 41.02 -3.18
N TYR A 580 23.31 41.14 -2.69
CA TYR A 580 23.78 40.40 -1.52
C TYR A 580 23.03 40.79 -0.25
N GLU A 581 22.74 42.08 -0.02
CA GLU A 581 21.94 42.51 1.13
C GLU A 581 20.47 42.06 1.03
N ALA A 582 19.88 42.09 -0.17
CA ALA A 582 18.55 41.53 -0.44
C ALA A 582 18.50 40.01 -0.15
N ILE A 583 19.51 39.26 -0.59
CA ILE A 583 19.62 37.81 -0.33
C ILE A 583 19.84 37.55 1.17
N ALA A 584 20.74 38.29 1.83
CA ALA A 584 21.02 38.13 3.26
C ALA A 584 19.79 38.44 4.13
N THR A 585 19.03 39.50 3.80
CA THR A 585 17.79 39.85 4.51
C THR A 585 16.64 38.87 4.20
N ALA A 586 16.59 38.28 3.01
CA ALA A 586 15.67 37.19 2.69
C ALA A 586 16.00 35.91 3.48
N GLN A 587 17.27 35.46 3.47
CA GLN A 587 17.72 34.30 4.22
C GLN A 587 17.51 34.46 5.75
N ARG A 588 17.74 35.65 6.30
CA ARG A 588 17.44 35.96 7.72
C ARG A 588 15.93 35.83 8.04
N LYS A 589 15.03 36.08 7.07
CA LYS A 589 13.57 35.88 7.22
C LYS A 589 13.14 34.41 7.10
N VAL A 590 13.78 33.61 6.24
CA VAL A 590 13.50 32.17 6.10
C VAL A 590 13.97 31.39 7.33
N ARG A 591 15.24 31.58 7.73
CA ARG A 591 15.89 30.91 8.87
C ARG A 591 15.10 31.03 10.18
N ASN A 592 14.48 32.20 10.41
CA ASN A 592 13.65 32.47 11.59
C ASN A 592 12.26 31.79 11.59
N LYS A 593 11.82 31.23 10.46
CA LYS A 593 10.61 30.38 10.39
C LYS A 593 10.94 28.91 10.65
N GLU A 594 11.99 28.38 10.01
CA GLU A 594 12.39 26.96 10.10
C GLU A 594 12.75 26.52 11.52
N VAL A 595 13.44 27.37 12.28
CA VAL A 595 13.81 27.11 13.68
C VAL A 595 12.57 26.94 14.59
N ARG A 596 11.38 27.42 14.18
CA ARG A 596 10.13 27.23 14.92
C ARG A 596 9.32 26.00 14.49
N SER A 597 9.45 25.53 13.24
CA SER A 597 8.76 24.30 12.79
C SER A 597 9.51 23.03 13.24
N GLY A 598 10.85 23.02 13.16
CA GLY A 598 11.65 21.83 13.48
C GLY A 598 11.46 21.26 14.89
N VAL A 599 11.20 22.13 15.88
CA VAL A 599 10.93 21.70 17.28
C VAL A 599 9.58 21.00 17.40
N LEU A 600 8.55 21.46 16.67
CA LEU A 600 7.23 20.82 16.66
C LEU A 600 7.30 19.45 15.95
N VAL A 601 7.95 19.38 14.78
CA VAL A 601 8.12 18.11 14.04
C VAL A 601 8.85 17.07 14.87
N GLY A 602 9.94 17.45 15.56
CA GLY A 602 10.67 16.55 16.45
C GLY A 602 9.85 16.06 17.65
N LEU A 603 8.94 16.88 18.19
CA LEU A 603 8.08 16.51 19.31
C LEU A 603 6.95 15.58 18.88
N PHE A 604 6.30 15.83 17.74
CA PHE A 604 5.30 14.91 17.16
C PHE A 604 5.93 13.56 16.75
N GLY A 605 7.12 13.57 16.15
CA GLY A 605 7.84 12.34 15.81
C GLY A 605 8.15 11.46 17.03
N MET A 606 8.51 12.06 18.17
CA MET A 606 8.78 11.30 19.40
C MET A 606 7.51 10.69 20.01
N ILE A 607 6.36 11.39 19.90
CA ILE A 607 5.04 10.84 20.29
C ILE A 607 4.64 9.67 19.38
N ALA A 608 4.85 9.79 18.06
CA ALA A 608 4.57 8.70 17.12
C ALA A 608 5.42 7.45 17.42
N VAL A 609 6.71 7.62 17.74
CA VAL A 609 7.60 6.52 18.15
C VAL A 609 7.14 5.89 19.47
N MET A 610 6.68 6.66 20.46
CA MET A 610 6.09 6.10 21.69
C MET A 610 4.85 5.24 21.40
N LEU A 611 3.95 5.68 20.51
CA LEU A 611 2.75 4.94 20.13
C LEU A 611 3.10 3.62 19.42
N MET A 612 4.04 3.68 18.46
CA MET A 612 4.56 2.49 17.76
C MET A 612 5.15 1.46 18.74
N ILE A 613 5.95 1.91 19.72
CA ILE A 613 6.52 1.04 20.77
C ILE A 613 5.43 0.45 21.67
N GLY A 614 4.38 1.21 21.98
CA GLY A 614 3.21 0.73 22.74
C GLY A 614 2.47 -0.41 22.05
N VAL A 615 2.11 -0.22 20.78
CA VAL A 615 1.41 -1.23 19.97
C VAL A 615 2.29 -2.46 19.73
N GLY A 616 3.57 -2.26 19.39
CA GLY A 616 4.53 -3.34 19.20
C GLY A 616 4.71 -4.20 20.46
N SER A 617 4.81 -3.56 21.64
CA SER A 617 4.92 -4.28 22.92
C SER A 617 3.71 -5.18 23.20
N TRP A 618 2.50 -4.71 22.91
CA TRP A 618 1.26 -5.48 23.09
C TRP A 618 1.16 -6.70 22.17
N PHE A 619 1.72 -6.61 20.96
CA PHE A 619 1.77 -7.73 20.01
C PHE A 619 2.84 -8.75 20.40
N VAL A 620 4.05 -8.29 20.75
CA VAL A 620 5.15 -9.17 21.20
C VAL A 620 4.78 -9.91 22.50
N SER A 621 4.13 -9.24 23.46
CA SER A 621 3.71 -9.90 24.71
C SER A 621 2.77 -11.09 24.47
N GLY A 622 1.86 -10.99 23.49
CA GLY A 622 0.96 -12.08 23.12
C GLY A 622 1.64 -13.29 22.48
N ARG A 623 2.89 -13.14 21.98
CA ARG A 623 3.69 -14.23 21.42
C ARG A 623 4.62 -14.88 22.45
N VAL A 624 5.05 -14.13 23.47
CA VAL A 624 5.98 -14.61 24.53
C VAL A 624 5.22 -15.13 25.76
N ALA A 625 4.05 -14.57 26.06
CA ALA A 625 3.10 -15.06 27.05
C ALA A 625 1.71 -15.22 26.41
N PRO A 626 1.39 -16.38 25.81
CA PRO A 626 0.00 -16.70 25.51
C PRO A 626 -0.82 -16.64 26.81
N GLY A 627 -2.01 -16.05 26.75
CA GLY A 627 -2.88 -15.98 27.93
C GLY A 627 -3.39 -17.36 28.34
N GLU A 628 -3.63 -17.55 29.64
CA GLU A 628 -4.43 -18.64 30.15
C GLU A 628 -5.92 -18.36 29.86
N TYR A 629 -6.63 -19.32 29.25
CA TYR A 629 -8.06 -19.21 28.94
C TYR A 629 -8.81 -20.37 29.59
N SER A 630 -9.97 -20.09 30.19
CA SER A 630 -10.96 -21.13 30.45
C SER A 630 -11.78 -21.42 29.20
N SER A 631 -11.95 -22.71 28.92
CA SER A 631 -13.00 -23.22 28.04
C SER A 631 -14.04 -23.96 28.89
N ARG A 632 -15.30 -23.94 28.45
CA ARG A 632 -16.44 -24.53 29.18
C ARG A 632 -17.27 -25.45 28.28
N VAL A 633 -17.54 -26.65 28.77
CA VAL A 633 -18.45 -27.65 28.21
C VAL A 633 -19.61 -27.84 29.17
N THR A 634 -20.80 -28.12 28.63
CA THR A 634 -21.93 -28.58 29.42
C THR A 634 -22.33 -29.98 28.98
N LEU A 635 -22.43 -30.90 29.95
CA LEU A 635 -22.92 -32.26 29.80
C LEU A 635 -24.28 -32.37 30.47
N SER A 636 -25.24 -33.04 29.84
CA SER A 636 -26.54 -33.32 30.43
C SER A 636 -26.90 -34.80 30.44
N ALA A 637 -27.66 -35.19 31.47
CA ALA A 637 -28.33 -36.48 31.55
C ALA A 637 -29.63 -36.43 30.74
N ASN A 638 -29.81 -37.40 29.83
CA ASN A 638 -31.03 -37.53 29.03
C ASN A 638 -31.51 -38.99 29.03
N SER A 639 -32.82 -39.22 28.97
CA SER A 639 -33.40 -40.56 28.86
C SER A 639 -34.36 -40.64 27.68
N PRO A 640 -34.30 -41.70 26.85
CA PRO A 640 -35.27 -41.91 25.77
C PRO A 640 -36.72 -42.01 26.27
N ASP A 641 -36.91 -42.47 27.51
CA ASP A 641 -38.17 -43.01 28.00
C ASP A 641 -38.94 -42.06 28.94
N GLY A 642 -38.36 -40.90 29.30
CA GLY A 642 -39.04 -39.89 30.11
C GLY A 642 -38.12 -38.98 30.94
N LYS A 643 -38.69 -38.34 31.97
CA LYS A 643 -37.92 -37.55 32.94
C LYS A 643 -37.21 -38.49 33.93
N LEU A 644 -35.89 -38.35 34.04
CA LEU A 644 -35.08 -39.00 35.06
C LEU A 644 -35.48 -38.51 36.46
N SER A 645 -35.41 -39.40 37.46
CA SER A 645 -35.60 -39.08 38.87
C SER A 645 -34.36 -38.44 39.49
N GLU A 646 -34.54 -37.68 40.57
CA GLU A 646 -33.46 -37.00 41.31
C GLU A 646 -32.39 -37.99 41.83
N THR A 647 -32.78 -39.23 42.12
CA THR A 647 -31.87 -40.34 42.43
C THR A 647 -31.03 -40.79 41.23
N GLU A 648 -31.64 -40.96 40.06
CA GLU A 648 -30.91 -41.36 38.84
C GLU A 648 -29.98 -40.23 38.36
N LEU A 649 -30.39 -38.96 38.53
CA LEU A 649 -29.57 -37.79 38.22
C LEU A 649 -28.33 -37.67 39.12
N SER A 650 -28.46 -37.99 40.42
CA SER A 650 -27.32 -37.99 41.35
C SER A 650 -26.41 -39.22 41.20
N GLU A 651 -26.95 -40.39 40.85
CA GLU A 651 -26.15 -41.54 40.41
C GLU A 651 -25.35 -41.23 39.14
N TRP A 652 -25.97 -40.58 38.14
CA TRP A 652 -25.31 -40.11 36.93
C TRP A 652 -24.18 -39.13 37.24
N GLU A 653 -24.44 -38.13 38.07
CA GLU A 653 -23.47 -37.08 38.42
C GLU A 653 -22.24 -37.65 39.13
N GLY A 654 -22.46 -38.53 40.12
CA GLY A 654 -21.39 -39.26 40.80
C GLY A 654 -20.62 -40.19 39.87
N TYR A 655 -21.29 -40.86 38.94
CA TYR A 655 -20.64 -41.72 37.95
C TYR A 655 -19.72 -40.94 36.99
N ILE A 656 -20.19 -39.81 36.43
CA ILE A 656 -19.39 -38.99 35.51
C ILE A 656 -18.19 -38.38 36.22
N THR A 657 -18.38 -37.88 37.44
CA THR A 657 -17.30 -37.32 38.28
C THR A 657 -16.24 -38.39 38.61
N GLY A 658 -16.66 -39.62 38.93
CA GLY A 658 -15.74 -40.74 39.14
C GLY A 658 -15.00 -41.17 37.87
N LEU A 659 -15.69 -41.20 36.72
CA LEU A 659 -15.14 -41.65 35.44
C LEU A 659 -13.97 -40.77 34.95
N ILE A 660 -14.03 -39.45 35.17
CA ILE A 660 -12.93 -38.51 34.85
C ILE A 660 -11.61 -38.92 35.54
N SER A 661 -11.71 -39.50 36.73
CA SER A 661 -10.56 -39.96 37.54
C SER A 661 -10.14 -41.41 37.26
N GLU A 662 -10.86 -42.17 36.41
CA GLU A 662 -10.51 -43.58 36.15
C GLU A 662 -9.31 -43.68 35.18
N PRO A 663 -8.20 -44.36 35.54
CA PRO A 663 -7.03 -44.47 34.67
C PRO A 663 -7.33 -45.08 33.29
N ARG A 664 -8.29 -46.01 33.21
CA ARG A 664 -8.75 -46.62 31.94
C ARG A 664 -9.49 -45.63 31.04
N PHE A 665 -10.20 -44.67 31.63
CA PHE A 665 -10.79 -43.59 30.84
C PHE A 665 -9.70 -42.65 30.32
N GLN A 666 -8.70 -42.34 31.15
CA GLN A 666 -7.55 -41.52 30.76
C GLN A 666 -6.73 -42.16 29.63
N GLU A 667 -6.62 -43.49 29.58
CA GLU A 667 -6.06 -44.23 28.44
C GLU A 667 -6.84 -43.99 27.13
N VAL A 668 -8.17 -44.16 27.15
CA VAL A 668 -9.03 -43.96 25.97
C VAL A 668 -9.08 -42.49 25.54
N ALA A 669 -9.05 -41.56 26.49
CA ALA A 669 -9.03 -40.12 26.22
C ALA A 669 -7.68 -39.70 25.62
N ALA A 670 -6.54 -40.16 26.16
CA ALA A 670 -5.21 -39.87 25.61
C ALA A 670 -5.02 -40.44 24.20
N GLU A 671 -5.57 -41.63 23.91
CA GLU A 671 -5.54 -42.15 22.54
C GLU A 671 -6.38 -41.29 21.57
N ARG A 672 -7.49 -40.70 22.02
CA ARG A 672 -8.28 -39.74 21.23
C ARG A 672 -7.55 -38.41 21.05
N MET A 673 -6.88 -37.87 22.08
CA MET A 673 -6.02 -36.69 21.97
C MET A 673 -4.95 -36.91 20.89
N LYS A 674 -4.23 -38.03 20.96
CA LYS A 674 -3.22 -38.45 19.98
C LYS A 674 -3.79 -38.54 18.56
N ARG A 675 -4.97 -39.15 18.37
CA ARG A 675 -5.66 -39.25 17.07
C ARG A 675 -6.15 -37.90 16.54
N ARG A 676 -6.45 -36.92 17.41
CA ARG A 676 -6.78 -35.51 17.08
C ARG A 676 -5.55 -34.62 16.90
N GLY A 677 -4.32 -35.15 17.00
CA GLY A 677 -3.07 -34.39 16.85
C GLY A 677 -2.67 -33.57 18.09
N ILE A 678 -3.30 -33.81 19.24
CA ILE A 678 -3.00 -33.16 20.52
C ILE A 678 -1.90 -33.99 21.21
N ILE A 679 -0.64 -33.73 20.83
CA ILE A 679 0.51 -34.57 21.18
C ILE A 679 0.85 -34.48 22.68
N ASP A 680 0.76 -33.29 23.27
CA ASP A 680 1.09 -33.01 24.68
C ASP A 680 0.25 -33.82 25.70
N PHE A 681 -0.88 -34.37 25.26
CA PHE A 681 -1.78 -35.20 26.06
C PHE A 681 -1.98 -36.59 25.45
N ALA A 682 -0.99 -37.07 24.66
CA ALA A 682 -1.01 -38.37 24.00
C ALA A 682 -0.64 -39.55 24.92
N THR A 683 -0.19 -39.30 26.16
CA THR A 683 -0.04 -40.33 27.20
C THR A 683 -1.09 -40.18 28.30
N PRO A 684 -1.50 -41.29 28.96
CA PRO A 684 -2.53 -41.24 30.01
C PRO A 684 -2.06 -40.46 31.24
N GLY A 685 -0.76 -40.51 31.56
CA GLY A 685 -0.19 -39.85 32.74
C GLY A 685 -0.14 -38.33 32.60
N GLU A 686 0.27 -37.82 31.45
CA GLU A 686 0.29 -36.36 31.17
C GLU A 686 -1.13 -35.80 31.15
N LEU A 687 -2.06 -36.47 30.47
CA LEU A 687 -3.48 -36.09 30.45
C LEU A 687 -4.11 -36.15 31.86
N GLY A 688 -3.89 -37.23 32.60
CA GLY A 688 -4.42 -37.39 33.96
C GLY A 688 -3.86 -36.36 34.94
N GLN A 689 -2.56 -36.04 34.86
CA GLN A 689 -1.97 -34.97 35.64
C GLN A 689 -2.56 -33.60 35.29
N GLN A 690 -2.67 -33.27 33.99
CA GLN A 690 -3.20 -31.98 33.54
C GLN A 690 -4.65 -31.79 33.97
N MET A 691 -5.52 -32.78 33.75
CA MET A 691 -6.93 -32.69 34.12
C MET A 691 -7.08 -32.52 35.64
N ASN A 692 -6.31 -33.25 36.45
CA ASN A 692 -6.29 -33.06 37.90
C ASN A 692 -5.74 -31.70 38.39
N GLN A 693 -5.10 -30.92 37.51
CA GLN A 693 -4.53 -29.60 37.82
C GLN A 693 -5.36 -28.43 37.26
N SER A 694 -6.09 -28.62 36.16
CA SER A 694 -6.77 -27.51 35.46
C SER A 694 -8.18 -27.80 34.92
N LEU A 695 -8.80 -28.94 35.28
CA LEU A 695 -10.22 -29.22 35.03
C LEU A 695 -11.04 -29.05 36.31
N ASP A 696 -11.81 -27.97 36.42
CA ASP A 696 -12.83 -27.80 37.46
C ASP A 696 -14.16 -28.45 37.00
N ILE A 697 -14.84 -29.11 37.94
CA ILE A 697 -16.16 -29.73 37.73
C ILE A 697 -17.19 -28.95 38.54
N VAL A 698 -18.21 -28.40 37.88
CA VAL A 698 -19.26 -27.57 38.49
C VAL A 698 -20.63 -28.17 38.17
N ALA A 699 -21.19 -28.93 39.12
CA ALA A 699 -22.60 -29.30 39.09
C ALA A 699 -23.46 -28.03 39.16
N SER A 700 -24.17 -27.72 38.07
CA SER A 700 -24.88 -26.44 37.93
C SER A 700 -26.38 -26.58 38.18
N MET A 701 -26.96 -27.70 37.77
CA MET A 701 -28.32 -28.15 38.10
C MET A 701 -28.32 -29.69 38.20
N PRO A 702 -29.27 -30.33 38.90
CA PRO A 702 -29.39 -31.78 38.92
C PRO A 702 -29.50 -32.35 37.49
N GLY A 703 -28.56 -33.21 37.11
CA GLY A 703 -28.47 -33.73 35.74
C GLY A 703 -27.69 -32.86 34.74
N GLU A 704 -27.01 -31.80 35.19
CA GLU A 704 -26.18 -30.92 34.37
C GLU A 704 -24.81 -30.67 35.01
N ILE A 705 -23.77 -31.28 34.43
CA ILE A 705 -22.37 -31.04 34.81
C ILE A 705 -21.76 -30.06 33.82
N VAL A 706 -21.24 -28.95 34.36
CA VAL A 706 -20.37 -28.04 33.64
C VAL A 706 -18.92 -28.44 33.90
N LEU A 707 -18.14 -28.61 32.84
CA LEU A 707 -16.69 -28.83 32.90
C LEU A 707 -16.00 -27.54 32.47
N GLU A 708 -15.13 -26.99 33.31
CA GLU A 708 -14.29 -25.83 32.98
C GLU A 708 -12.82 -26.24 32.95
N TYR A 709 -12.18 -26.13 31.79
CA TYR A 709 -10.78 -26.48 31.57
C TYR A 709 -9.94 -25.24 31.30
N ARG A 710 -8.83 -25.07 32.02
CA ARG A 710 -7.88 -23.95 31.85
C ARG A 710 -6.58 -24.43 31.20
N ASP A 711 -6.14 -23.73 30.17
CA ASP A 711 -4.89 -24.01 29.44
C ASP A 711 -4.38 -22.74 28.73
N MET A 712 -3.13 -22.79 28.27
CA MET A 712 -2.46 -21.70 27.57
C MET A 712 -2.92 -21.62 26.10
N GLY A 713 -3.59 -20.52 25.74
CA GLY A 713 -4.08 -20.27 24.39
C GLY A 713 -5.49 -20.79 24.11
N ALA A 714 -6.33 -19.91 23.58
CA ALA A 714 -7.77 -20.10 23.36
C ALA A 714 -8.14 -21.41 22.65
N GLU A 715 -7.68 -21.59 21.40
CA GLU A 715 -8.02 -22.76 20.59
C GLU A 715 -7.52 -24.08 21.19
N ARG A 716 -6.44 -24.05 21.98
CA ARG A 716 -5.88 -25.23 22.64
C ARG A 716 -6.83 -25.68 23.73
N ALA A 717 -7.16 -24.80 24.67
CA ALA A 717 -8.11 -25.07 25.75
C ALA A 717 -9.44 -25.63 25.21
N GLN A 718 -9.97 -25.00 24.14
CA GLN A 718 -11.21 -25.43 23.49
C GLN A 718 -11.10 -26.82 22.83
N ARG A 719 -10.05 -27.06 22.01
CA ARG A 719 -9.86 -28.35 21.32
C ARG A 719 -9.60 -29.51 22.27
N VAL A 720 -8.91 -29.26 23.39
CA VAL A 720 -8.66 -30.25 24.44
C VAL A 720 -9.98 -30.60 25.13
N LEU A 721 -10.74 -29.61 25.61
CA LEU A 721 -12.01 -29.86 26.29
C LEU A 721 -13.08 -30.50 25.39
N ASP A 722 -13.18 -30.11 24.12
CA ASP A 722 -14.04 -30.78 23.12
C ASP A 722 -13.65 -32.26 22.95
N THR A 723 -12.36 -32.54 22.73
CA THR A 723 -11.87 -33.91 22.53
C THR A 723 -12.06 -34.77 23.80
N PHE A 724 -11.87 -34.19 24.99
CA PHE A 724 -12.05 -34.84 26.28
C PHE A 724 -13.53 -35.13 26.60
N SER A 725 -14.42 -34.15 26.40
CA SER A 725 -15.86 -34.31 26.64
C SER A 725 -16.51 -35.32 25.69
N VAL A 726 -16.11 -35.34 24.41
CA VAL A 726 -16.55 -36.35 23.42
C VAL A 726 -15.99 -37.73 23.75
N ALA A 727 -14.79 -37.83 24.36
CA ALA A 727 -14.29 -39.07 24.94
C ALA A 727 -15.15 -39.52 26.14
N LEU A 728 -15.44 -38.61 27.06
CA LEU A 728 -16.18 -38.86 28.31
C LEU A 728 -17.62 -39.29 28.06
N SER A 729 -18.36 -38.56 27.23
CA SER A 729 -19.72 -38.95 26.78
C SER A 729 -19.70 -40.34 26.12
N SER A 730 -18.74 -40.60 25.24
CA SER A 730 -18.63 -41.90 24.56
C SER A 730 -18.30 -43.05 25.53
N ALA A 731 -17.43 -42.84 26.51
CA ALA A 731 -17.11 -43.82 27.53
C ALA A 731 -18.30 -44.09 28.47
N ALA A 732 -18.97 -43.03 28.95
CA ALA A 732 -20.14 -43.13 29.81
C ALA A 732 -21.32 -43.84 29.13
N ASN A 733 -21.56 -43.54 27.84
CA ASN A 733 -22.62 -44.18 27.06
C ASN A 733 -22.30 -45.65 26.75
N ASN A 734 -21.05 -46.02 26.52
CA ASN A 734 -20.64 -47.42 26.41
C ASN A 734 -20.83 -48.20 27.73
N ALA A 735 -20.70 -47.53 28.88
CA ALA A 735 -20.94 -48.11 30.20
C ALA A 735 -22.42 -48.11 30.64
N ARG A 736 -23.32 -47.43 29.91
CA ARG A 736 -24.74 -47.22 30.26
C ARG A 736 -25.45 -48.51 30.69
N ALA A 737 -25.24 -49.62 29.97
CA ALA A 737 -25.86 -50.92 30.24
C ALA A 737 -25.37 -51.63 31.54
N ARG A 738 -24.54 -50.97 32.34
CA ARG A 738 -24.03 -51.46 33.64
C ARG A 738 -24.29 -50.49 34.81
N ARG A 739 -24.99 -49.38 34.57
CA ARG A 739 -25.36 -48.38 35.58
C ARG A 739 -26.83 -48.54 35.96
N GLY A 740 -27.21 -48.11 37.17
CA GLY A 740 -28.61 -48.11 37.62
C GLY A 740 -29.45 -47.10 36.86
N ASP A 741 -28.96 -45.85 36.83
CA ASP A 741 -29.58 -44.67 36.20
C ASP A 741 -30.07 -44.82 34.75
N SER A 742 -29.50 -45.74 33.97
CA SER A 742 -29.76 -45.93 32.54
C SER A 742 -29.71 -44.64 31.70
N ALA A 743 -29.03 -43.57 32.16
CA ALA A 743 -29.05 -42.27 31.50
C ALA A 743 -28.04 -42.17 30.33
N ILE A 744 -28.40 -41.44 29.28
CA ILE A 744 -27.51 -41.07 28.18
C ILE A 744 -26.80 -39.76 28.57
N THR A 745 -25.47 -39.74 28.47
CA THR A 745 -24.66 -38.53 28.63
C THR A 745 -24.57 -37.81 27.29
N ALA A 746 -25.30 -36.71 27.13
CA ALA A 746 -25.22 -35.83 25.98
C ALA A 746 -24.26 -34.66 26.26
N VAL A 747 -23.63 -34.12 25.21
CA VAL A 747 -22.99 -32.80 25.26
C VAL A 747 -24.06 -31.78 24.89
N SER A 748 -24.59 -31.04 25.86
CA SER A 748 -25.64 -30.03 25.62
C SER A 748 -25.06 -28.73 25.09
N GLN A 749 -23.84 -28.37 25.50
CA GLN A 749 -23.08 -27.26 24.95
C GLN A 749 -21.64 -27.71 24.69
N SER A 750 -21.22 -27.63 23.42
CA SER A 750 -19.84 -27.88 22.99
C SER A 750 -18.88 -26.88 23.62
N ALA A 751 -17.58 -27.17 23.59
CA ALA A 751 -16.55 -26.32 24.20
C ALA A 751 -16.64 -24.87 23.71
N THR A 752 -17.04 -23.97 24.60
CA THR A 752 -17.06 -22.51 24.41
C THR A 752 -15.87 -21.88 25.13
N LEU A 753 -15.50 -20.65 24.79
CA LEU A 753 -14.37 -19.95 25.37
C LEU A 753 -14.82 -18.80 26.27
N SER A 754 -14.07 -18.53 27.35
CA SER A 754 -14.09 -17.20 27.98
C SER A 754 -13.60 -16.13 26.99
N ASN A 755 -14.40 -15.08 26.80
CA ASN A 755 -14.04 -13.95 25.94
C ASN A 755 -12.82 -13.14 26.42
N ALA A 756 -12.32 -13.39 27.64
CA ALA A 756 -11.13 -12.77 28.19
C ALA A 756 -10.14 -13.83 28.72
N PRO A 757 -8.82 -13.63 28.53
CA PRO A 757 -7.82 -14.42 29.24
C PRO A 757 -7.89 -14.13 30.74
N LEU A 758 -7.67 -15.15 31.55
CA LEU A 758 -7.70 -15.07 33.02
C LEU A 758 -6.42 -14.46 33.61
N ASP A 759 -5.32 -14.52 32.84
CA ASP A 759 -3.98 -14.18 33.33
C ASP A 759 -3.55 -12.74 33.00
N THR A 760 -3.16 -11.99 34.03
CA THR A 760 -2.64 -10.62 33.90
C THR A 760 -1.16 -10.55 33.48
N LYS A 761 -0.42 -11.67 33.47
CA LYS A 761 1.01 -11.70 33.07
C LYS A 761 1.26 -11.11 31.68
N ARG A 762 0.31 -11.18 30.74
CA ARG A 762 0.45 -10.52 29.42
C ARG A 762 0.55 -9.00 29.53
N LEU A 763 -0.20 -8.38 30.45
CA LEU A 763 -0.17 -6.95 30.71
C LEU A 763 1.12 -6.55 31.45
N GLU A 764 1.56 -7.35 32.42
CA GLU A 764 2.84 -7.18 33.11
C GLU A 764 4.02 -7.25 32.14
N MET A 765 4.05 -8.28 31.27
CA MET A 765 5.12 -8.45 30.28
C MET A 765 5.09 -7.38 29.19
N ALA A 766 3.91 -6.93 28.75
CA ALA A 766 3.78 -5.75 27.87
C ALA A 766 4.30 -4.48 28.56
N GLY A 767 4.08 -4.32 29.87
CA GLY A 767 4.64 -3.24 30.67
C GLY A 767 6.17 -3.29 30.74
N MET A 768 6.75 -4.47 30.97
CA MET A 768 8.21 -4.66 30.99
C MET A 768 8.87 -4.41 29.62
N ILE A 769 8.30 -4.96 28.54
CA ILE A 769 8.81 -4.76 27.17
C ILE A 769 8.71 -3.28 26.77
N PHE A 770 7.57 -2.63 27.06
CA PHE A 770 7.38 -1.20 26.80
C PHE A 770 8.37 -0.36 27.59
N GLY A 771 8.51 -0.60 28.90
CA GLY A 771 9.44 0.13 29.76
C GLY A 771 10.90 0.00 29.33
N GLY A 772 11.33 -1.22 28.98
CA GLY A 772 12.68 -1.47 28.44
C GLY A 772 12.93 -0.75 27.11
N ALA A 773 11.98 -0.81 26.18
CA ALA A 773 12.06 -0.09 24.91
C ALA A 773 12.07 1.43 25.08
N MET A 774 11.28 1.97 26.02
CA MET A 774 11.26 3.40 26.35
C MET A 774 12.59 3.88 26.95
N ILE A 775 13.20 3.10 27.83
CA ILE A 775 14.56 3.40 28.35
C ILE A 775 15.59 3.40 27.22
N GLY A 776 15.52 2.42 26.30
CA GLY A 776 16.36 2.40 25.10
C GLY A 776 16.19 3.63 24.21
N ALA A 777 14.94 4.01 23.93
CA ALA A 777 14.61 5.21 23.14
C ALA A 777 15.11 6.51 23.80
N LEU A 778 14.98 6.64 25.13
CA LEU A 778 15.51 7.78 25.88
C LEU A 778 17.05 7.85 25.84
N ILE A 779 17.75 6.72 25.90
CA ILE A 779 19.21 6.67 25.78
C ILE A 779 19.66 7.11 24.38
N ILE A 780 19.04 6.56 23.33
CA ILE A 780 19.35 6.91 21.93
C ILE A 780 19.02 8.38 21.66
N GLY A 781 17.85 8.85 22.09
CA GLY A 781 17.42 10.24 22.00
C GLY A 781 18.37 11.20 22.74
N GLY A 782 18.85 10.82 23.93
CA GLY A 782 19.84 11.59 24.68
C GLY A 782 21.21 11.68 23.98
N ILE A 783 21.66 10.61 23.31
CA ILE A 783 22.88 10.59 22.51
C ILE A 783 22.74 11.48 21.26
N LEU A 784 21.60 11.40 20.56
CA LEU A 784 21.30 12.25 19.41
C LEU A 784 21.18 13.73 19.81
N TRP A 785 20.45 14.03 20.89
CA TRP A 785 20.35 15.39 21.44
C TRP A 785 21.72 15.94 21.81
N ARG A 786 22.59 15.15 22.46
CA ARG A 786 23.96 15.56 22.79
C ARG A 786 24.81 15.85 21.55
N ARG A 787 24.64 15.09 20.46
CA ARG A 787 25.28 15.38 19.16
C ARG A 787 24.74 16.66 18.52
N LEU A 788 23.42 16.83 18.45
CA LEU A 788 22.77 18.02 17.88
C LEU A 788 23.10 19.29 18.67
N ALA A 789 23.09 19.24 20.00
CA ALA A 789 23.51 20.34 20.86
C ALA A 789 25.00 20.70 20.67
N ALA A 790 25.87 19.71 20.50
CA ALA A 790 27.29 19.95 20.21
C ALA A 790 27.52 20.53 18.80
N ALA A 791 26.74 20.13 17.80
CA ALA A 791 26.78 20.71 16.45
C ALA A 791 26.28 22.16 16.47
N LYS A 792 25.14 22.43 17.12
CA LYS A 792 24.60 23.78 17.30
C LYS A 792 25.58 24.69 18.05
N ALA A 793 26.23 24.20 19.11
CA ALA A 793 27.22 24.98 19.87
C ALA A 793 28.54 25.25 19.11
N ARG A 794 28.82 24.55 18.01
CA ARG A 794 29.88 24.90 17.06
C ARG A 794 29.39 25.99 16.11
N PHE A 795 28.24 25.77 15.47
CA PHE A 795 27.63 26.71 14.54
C PHE A 795 27.38 28.11 15.15
N GLU A 796 26.85 28.18 16.38
CA GLU A 796 26.68 29.44 17.13
C GLU A 796 28.00 30.12 17.56
N LYS A 797 29.12 29.42 17.42
CA LYS A 797 30.47 29.95 17.69
C LYS A 797 31.09 30.48 16.40
N ASP A 798 30.99 29.73 15.31
CA ASP A 798 31.48 30.11 13.99
C ASP A 798 30.72 31.35 13.46
N SER A 799 29.39 31.39 13.62
CA SER A 799 28.56 32.55 13.23
C SER A 799 28.78 33.81 14.09
N ARG A 800 29.57 33.73 15.18
CA ARG A 800 30.02 34.90 15.96
C ARG A 800 31.39 35.40 15.52
N VAL A 801 32.14 34.59 14.78
CA VAL A 801 33.42 34.97 14.18
C VAL A 801 33.18 35.77 12.91
N GLU A 802 32.22 35.38 12.07
CA GLU A 802 31.83 36.16 10.87
C GLU A 802 31.46 37.61 11.21
N VAL A 803 30.65 37.83 12.26
CA VAL A 803 30.21 39.18 12.70
C VAL A 803 31.38 40.05 13.17
N LEU A 804 32.50 39.46 13.60
CA LEU A 804 33.71 40.21 13.97
C LEU A 804 34.57 40.63 12.76
N PHE A 805 34.29 40.12 11.56
CA PHE A 805 34.97 40.51 10.32
C PHE A 805 34.21 41.56 9.50
N ASP A 806 32.89 41.71 9.69
CA ASP A 806 32.08 42.77 9.03
C ASP A 806 32.33 44.18 9.61
N ASP A 807 32.65 44.30 10.91
CA ASP A 807 32.75 45.59 11.62
C ASP A 807 34.12 46.30 11.46
N GLU A 808 35.19 45.61 11.01
CA GLU A 808 36.50 46.24 10.74
C GLU A 808 36.52 46.95 9.37
N GLN A 809 35.75 48.04 9.25
CA GLN A 809 35.88 48.97 8.12
C GLN A 809 37.26 49.66 8.14
N TRP A 810 38.07 49.40 7.13
CA TRP A 810 39.39 50.05 6.96
C TRP A 810 39.23 51.54 6.61
N GLU A 811 39.31 52.42 7.61
CA GLU A 811 39.45 53.86 7.38
C GLU A 811 40.75 54.15 6.61
N MET A 812 40.64 54.60 5.36
CA MET A 812 41.82 55.04 4.60
C MET A 812 42.35 56.40 5.14
N PRO A 813 43.68 56.59 5.23
CA PRO A 813 44.27 57.87 5.61
C PRO A 813 43.86 59.00 4.66
N ARG A 814 43.68 60.21 5.21
CA ARG A 814 43.38 61.45 4.48
C ARG A 814 44.64 62.20 4.06
#